data_AF-A0A1L0B510-F1
#
_entry.id   AF-A0A1L0B510-F1
#
_cell.length_a   1.000
_cell.length_b   1.000
_cell.length_c   1.000
_cell.angle_alpha   90.00
_cell.angle_beta   90.00
_cell.angle_gamma   90.00
#
_symmetry.space_group_name_H-M   'P 1'
#
loop_
_entity.id
_entity.type
_entity.pdbx_description
1 polymer ?
#
loop_
_entity_poly.entity_id
_entity_poly.type
_entity_poly.pdbx_seq_one_letter_code
_entity_poly.pdbx_strand_id
1 'polypeptide(L)'
;MGLLDTIDKIENNEKDQNTTSHNPHDIGTRNVNINNDDFYYSKDMENISVRSIRPKTFLYTTTIKKFLGEKAEAIAKILISKQRITLKALYSYLNSTDVPMDLPSIKKTLVSMIQLNLIKYYQDEIPKNFNPKLNNNKKFKQKIHYSLNDEGINVLLYSGDIISTCTMYHSYMGKPVMMLIEQIMTNCLQFGFLSIDQIIMTVKNPQHPEINEFGDEEFIKQCIDILIKDGWLARTTPLDQCPPRDLWALVYNREYYNIGQVDKTLSELKRKHQAVLKSKEKFNVLTSFSQGDVLKVSLDRLWKYKRIMHISKLSESIHGIHIAKILNFCGDIVGNKQPSLRDPLKQCGLFDDANEKTAFIEESQYKDENTKGCSFDALDIQRFIKQRKIPINLNNVLINTLVEKNNQNANKRVKRENPNLNDIQEENEDELDIDLDFSEQNSNGKRSIKDEDDDDDINIRASIPEINACLQLLSDDMQSVQFLKRTASGRYYFPFTELNSIIKQNVYDGLIESTLGVSSLRLLRCIRANRLVTEKTLCSLVLLKDKDVRHIITKLIKINAVEIQELPKASDRSAARTVFLYRIDEAHQYQYMEDNLCWNIANLINKVELLKEKNKVLLAKAEREDVVGKEEELLLTSELSQLKMINEREISSYVRLNRLLCLWEVFQF
;
A
#
# COMPACT_ATOMS: atom_id res chain seq x y z
N MET A 1 -29.19 4.91 -19.41
CA MET A 1 -29.46 3.63 -18.71
C MET A 1 -29.43 3.94 -17.23
N GLY A 2 -30.37 3.41 -16.45
CA GLY A 2 -30.32 3.46 -14.99
C GLY A 2 -29.24 2.54 -14.43
N LEU A 3 -28.93 2.67 -13.14
CA LEU A 3 -28.00 1.76 -12.46
C LEU A 3 -28.56 0.33 -12.44
N LEU A 4 -29.87 0.18 -12.22
CA LEU A 4 -30.57 -1.09 -12.40
C LEU A 4 -30.43 -1.67 -13.83
N ASP A 5 -30.60 -0.88 -14.89
CA ASP A 5 -30.44 -1.39 -16.28
C ASP A 5 -29.03 -1.98 -16.53
N THR A 6 -28.00 -1.48 -15.83
CA THR A 6 -26.64 -2.01 -15.92
C THR A 6 -26.42 -3.24 -15.04
N ILE A 7 -27.04 -3.31 -13.85
CA ILE A 7 -26.98 -4.49 -12.98
C ILE A 7 -27.74 -5.65 -13.62
N ASP A 8 -28.98 -5.42 -14.06
CA ASP A 8 -29.86 -6.41 -14.67
C ASP A 8 -29.25 -6.97 -15.99
N LYS A 9 -28.35 -6.24 -16.66
CA LYS A 9 -27.55 -6.75 -17.79
C LYS A 9 -26.42 -7.69 -17.39
N ILE A 10 -25.73 -7.40 -16.29
CA ILE A 10 -24.64 -8.26 -15.78
C ILE A 10 -25.23 -9.60 -15.29
N GLU A 11 -26.37 -9.56 -14.60
CA GLU A 11 -27.03 -10.75 -14.04
C GLU A 11 -27.57 -11.76 -15.08
N ASN A 12 -27.79 -11.36 -16.34
CA ASN A 12 -28.31 -12.28 -17.36
C ASN A 12 -27.23 -13.23 -17.95
N ASN A 13 -25.94 -13.03 -17.64
CA ASN A 13 -24.85 -13.88 -18.11
C ASN A 13 -24.54 -15.07 -17.18
N GLU A 14 -25.04 -15.10 -15.94
CA GLU A 14 -24.66 -16.09 -14.91
C GLU A 14 -25.81 -17.04 -14.53
N LYS A 15 -26.52 -17.58 -15.54
CA LYS A 15 -27.58 -18.60 -15.31
C LYS A 15 -27.08 -20.04 -15.24
N ASP A 16 -25.83 -20.30 -15.60
CA ASP A 16 -25.18 -21.60 -15.42
C ASP A 16 -24.28 -21.60 -14.17
N GLN A 17 -24.31 -22.70 -13.42
CA GLN A 17 -23.59 -22.96 -12.16
C GLN A 17 -24.14 -22.21 -10.93
N ASN A 18 -24.98 -22.89 -10.15
CA ASN A 18 -25.51 -22.38 -8.88
C ASN A 18 -25.73 -23.54 -7.88
N THR A 19 -25.43 -23.32 -6.60
CA THR A 19 -25.51 -24.28 -5.46
C THR A 19 -24.52 -25.46 -5.53
N THR A 20 -24.07 -26.09 -4.43
CA THR A 20 -24.59 -26.11 -3.03
C THR A 20 -23.55 -25.74 -1.96
N SER A 21 -24.04 -25.36 -0.77
CA SER A 21 -23.26 -24.97 0.42
C SER A 21 -23.30 -26.02 1.54
N HIS A 22 -22.39 -25.92 2.52
CA HIS A 22 -22.62 -26.32 3.93
C HIS A 22 -21.69 -25.55 4.89
N ASN A 23 -21.94 -25.66 6.21
CA ASN A 23 -21.56 -24.66 7.23
C ASN A 23 -20.27 -24.98 8.04
N PRO A 24 -19.71 -24.00 8.79
CA PRO A 24 -18.33 -24.02 9.32
C PRO A 24 -18.22 -24.33 10.83
N HIS A 25 -16.98 -24.37 11.36
CA HIS A 25 -16.67 -24.12 12.76
C HIS A 25 -15.26 -23.51 13.00
N ASP A 26 -15.27 -22.32 13.62
CA ASP A 26 -14.32 -21.70 14.58
C ASP A 26 -12.78 -21.66 14.39
N ILE A 27 -12.25 -20.42 14.35
CA ILE A 27 -11.20 -19.82 15.23
C ILE A 27 -9.88 -20.60 15.50
N GLY A 28 -8.67 -20.03 15.37
CA GLY A 28 -8.27 -18.67 14.96
C GLY A 28 -6.94 -18.18 15.60
N THR A 29 -6.23 -17.28 14.89
CA THR A 29 -5.20 -16.31 15.37
C THR A 29 -4.14 -16.71 16.44
N ARG A 30 -2.89 -16.88 15.97
CA ARG A 30 -1.68 -16.03 16.19
C ARG A 30 -1.58 -15.06 17.40
N ASN A 31 -0.34 -14.72 17.83
CA ASN A 31 0.25 -13.33 17.83
C ASN A 31 1.56 -13.19 18.71
N VAL A 32 2.49 -12.18 18.64
CA VAL A 32 3.00 -11.24 17.59
C VAL A 32 4.14 -10.27 18.13
N ASN A 33 5.16 -9.92 17.31
CA ASN A 33 6.07 -8.72 17.23
C ASN A 33 7.10 -8.14 18.26
N ILE A 34 8.00 -7.30 17.67
CA ILE A 34 9.19 -6.51 18.12
C ILE A 34 9.24 -5.11 17.32
N ASN A 35 10.16 -4.11 17.56
CA ASN A 35 9.82 -2.62 17.55
C ASN A 35 10.99 -1.51 17.60
N ASN A 36 10.92 -0.20 17.10
CA ASN A 36 11.89 1.00 16.98
C ASN A 36 11.36 2.59 17.24
N ASP A 37 11.37 3.64 18.23
CA ASP A 37 12.05 4.63 19.33
C ASP A 37 13.31 5.71 19.25
N ASP A 38 13.26 6.93 18.65
CA ASP A 38 13.81 8.34 18.85
C ASP A 38 13.26 9.48 17.84
N PHE A 39 12.25 10.33 18.19
CA PHE A 39 11.69 11.45 17.34
C PHE A 39 12.30 12.84 17.70
N TYR A 40 12.25 13.80 16.75
CA TYR A 40 12.50 15.23 17.01
C TYR A 40 11.36 16.16 16.57
N TYR A 41 11.21 17.30 17.25
CA TYR A 41 10.14 18.30 17.05
C TYR A 41 10.72 19.72 16.85
N SER A 42 10.08 20.56 16.02
CA SER A 42 10.40 22.00 15.89
C SER A 42 9.21 22.93 16.15
N LYS A 43 9.47 24.25 16.23
CA LYS A 43 8.51 25.31 16.56
C LYS A 43 8.57 26.46 15.54
N ASP A 44 7.56 26.57 14.68
CA ASP A 44 7.24 27.84 13.98
C ASP A 44 5.78 28.22 14.27
N MET A 45 5.49 29.51 14.48
CA MET A 45 4.14 29.99 14.83
C MET A 45 3.10 29.78 13.72
N GLU A 46 3.51 29.85 12.44
CA GLU A 46 2.64 29.54 11.29
C GLU A 46 2.03 28.12 11.36
N ASN A 47 2.66 27.17 12.05
CA ASN A 47 2.08 25.82 12.23
C ASN A 47 0.90 25.77 13.22
N ILE A 48 0.64 26.80 14.05
CA ILE A 48 -0.35 26.68 15.14
C ILE A 48 -1.78 26.67 14.61
N SER A 49 -2.11 27.50 13.62
CA SER A 49 -3.40 27.41 12.90
C SER A 49 -3.54 26.04 12.23
N VAL A 50 -2.51 25.60 11.52
CA VAL A 50 -2.44 24.32 10.82
C VAL A 50 -2.60 23.10 11.76
N ARG A 51 -2.10 23.16 12.99
CA ARG A 51 -2.28 22.11 14.03
C ARG A 51 -3.72 21.94 14.48
N SER A 52 -4.60 22.92 14.24
CA SER A 52 -6.03 22.83 14.58
C SER A 52 -6.87 22.14 13.52
N ILE A 53 -6.33 21.95 12.30
CA ILE A 53 -7.05 21.38 11.16
C ILE A 53 -7.00 19.85 11.23
N ARG A 54 -8.16 19.20 11.02
CA ARG A 54 -8.25 17.73 10.97
C ARG A 54 -7.30 17.17 9.89
N PRO A 55 -6.40 16.20 10.21
CA PRO A 55 -5.33 15.77 9.31
C PRO A 55 -5.78 15.36 7.91
N LYS A 56 -6.73 14.42 7.79
CA LYS A 56 -7.25 13.97 6.48
C LYS A 56 -7.90 15.10 5.67
N THR A 57 -8.56 16.05 6.34
CA THR A 57 -9.10 17.25 5.69
C THR A 57 -7.98 18.14 5.17
N PHE A 58 -6.95 18.38 5.98
CA PHE A 58 -5.79 19.19 5.59
C PHE A 58 -5.08 18.55 4.37
N LEU A 59 -4.75 17.26 4.43
CA LEU A 59 -4.11 16.52 3.32
C LEU A 59 -4.91 16.59 2.02
N TYR A 60 -6.22 16.28 2.07
CA TYR A 60 -7.05 16.25 0.86
C TYR A 60 -7.27 17.64 0.26
N THR A 61 -7.23 18.70 1.08
CA THR A 61 -7.32 20.08 0.57
C THR A 61 -6.00 20.57 -0.02
N THR A 62 -4.84 20.28 0.58
CA THR A 62 -3.54 20.69 0.03
C THR A 62 -3.17 19.94 -1.23
N THR A 63 -3.46 18.64 -1.35
CA THR A 63 -3.25 17.90 -2.61
C THR A 63 -4.15 18.43 -3.73
N ILE A 64 -5.43 18.65 -3.48
CA ILE A 64 -6.36 19.20 -4.48
C ILE A 64 -5.98 20.66 -4.85
N LYS A 65 -5.52 21.49 -3.90
CA LYS A 65 -4.97 22.83 -4.21
C LYS A 65 -3.79 22.71 -5.18
N LYS A 66 -2.82 21.83 -4.90
CA LYS A 66 -1.61 21.66 -5.72
C LYS A 66 -1.92 21.27 -7.18
N PHE A 67 -2.88 20.36 -7.39
CA PHE A 67 -3.17 19.83 -8.74
C PHE A 67 -4.27 20.57 -9.51
N LEU A 68 -5.26 21.20 -8.84
CA LEU A 68 -6.42 21.84 -9.50
C LEU A 68 -6.68 23.29 -9.04
N GLY A 69 -5.88 23.81 -8.11
CA GLY A 69 -6.02 25.18 -7.60
C GLY A 69 -7.18 25.41 -6.62
N GLU A 70 -7.26 26.65 -6.17
CA GLU A 70 -8.09 27.10 -5.04
C GLU A 70 -9.60 26.89 -5.25
N LYS A 71 -10.07 26.92 -6.50
CA LYS A 71 -11.46 26.65 -6.85
C LYS A 71 -11.87 25.21 -6.56
N ALA A 72 -10.98 24.24 -6.81
CA ALA A 72 -11.22 22.84 -6.48
C ALA A 72 -11.05 22.58 -4.98
N GLU A 73 -10.08 23.25 -4.33
CA GLU A 73 -9.89 23.22 -2.88
C GLU A 73 -11.15 23.69 -2.13
N ALA A 74 -11.78 24.79 -2.55
CA ALA A 74 -13.01 25.29 -1.95
C ALA A 74 -14.17 24.28 -2.04
N ILE A 75 -14.33 23.61 -3.19
CA ILE A 75 -15.32 22.54 -3.37
C ILE A 75 -14.99 21.34 -2.46
N ALA A 76 -13.72 20.94 -2.39
CA ALA A 76 -13.26 19.83 -1.55
C ALA A 76 -13.51 20.11 -0.06
N LYS A 77 -13.20 21.30 0.45
CA LYS A 77 -13.47 21.72 1.85
C LYS A 77 -14.93 21.48 2.24
N ILE A 78 -15.88 21.90 1.40
CA ILE A 78 -17.31 21.75 1.69
C ILE A 78 -17.74 20.28 1.56
N LEU A 79 -17.27 19.56 0.53
CA LEU A 79 -17.55 18.12 0.37
C LEU A 79 -17.04 17.29 1.56
N ILE A 80 -15.85 17.59 2.10
CA ILE A 80 -15.32 16.91 3.30
C ILE A 80 -16.16 17.25 4.53
N SER A 81 -16.59 18.51 4.67
CA SER A 81 -17.43 18.96 5.80
C SER A 81 -18.84 18.35 5.82
N LYS A 82 -19.45 18.12 4.65
CA LYS A 82 -20.87 17.71 4.54
C LYS A 82 -21.09 16.30 3.96
N GLN A 83 -20.05 15.64 3.46
CA GLN A 83 -20.02 14.30 2.82
C GLN A 83 -20.85 14.13 1.54
N ARG A 84 -22.10 14.60 1.50
CA ARG A 84 -23.02 14.48 0.35
C ARG A 84 -23.69 15.82 0.07
N ILE A 85 -23.55 16.33 -1.15
CA ILE A 85 -24.07 17.66 -1.52
C ILE A 85 -24.70 17.64 -2.92
N THR A 86 -25.85 18.30 -3.08
CA THR A 86 -26.44 18.56 -4.41
C THR A 86 -25.96 19.90 -4.98
N LEU A 87 -25.90 20.04 -6.31
CA LEU A 87 -25.37 21.25 -6.97
C LEU A 87 -25.97 22.58 -6.46
N LYS A 88 -27.28 22.62 -6.11
CA LYS A 88 -27.92 23.82 -5.56
C LYS A 88 -27.41 24.16 -4.15
N ALA A 89 -27.21 23.15 -3.30
CA ALA A 89 -26.65 23.34 -1.97
C ALA A 89 -25.17 23.75 -2.03
N LEU A 90 -24.39 23.14 -2.93
CA LEU A 90 -22.97 23.49 -3.14
C LEU A 90 -22.80 24.96 -3.53
N TYR A 91 -23.59 25.46 -4.49
CA TYR A 91 -23.61 26.89 -4.85
C TYR A 91 -23.97 27.79 -3.66
N SER A 92 -24.99 27.40 -2.88
CA SER A 92 -25.41 28.18 -1.70
C SER A 92 -24.35 28.27 -0.61
N TYR A 93 -23.49 27.24 -0.45
CA TYR A 93 -22.39 27.27 0.51
C TYR A 93 -21.16 28.00 -0.04
N LEU A 94 -20.82 27.83 -1.32
CA LEU A 94 -19.68 28.53 -1.95
C LEU A 94 -19.83 30.06 -1.96
N ASN A 95 -21.06 30.56 -2.13
CA ASN A 95 -21.37 31.99 -1.99
C ASN A 95 -21.12 32.56 -0.57
N SER A 96 -20.84 31.70 0.43
CA SER A 96 -20.47 32.08 1.80
C SER A 96 -19.00 31.74 2.15
N THR A 97 -18.18 31.41 1.15
CA THR A 97 -16.74 31.14 1.32
C THR A 97 -15.88 32.19 0.62
N ASP A 98 -14.59 32.25 0.98
CA ASP A 98 -13.62 33.26 0.53
C ASP A 98 -13.42 33.30 -1.00
N VAL A 99 -13.79 32.21 -1.70
CA VAL A 99 -13.76 32.09 -3.16
C VAL A 99 -15.18 31.93 -3.71
N PRO A 100 -15.95 33.02 -3.89
CA PRO A 100 -17.26 32.97 -4.53
C PRO A 100 -17.13 32.48 -5.98
N MET A 101 -18.08 31.67 -6.45
CA MET A 101 -18.02 31.05 -7.78
C MET A 101 -19.38 30.95 -8.47
N ASP A 102 -19.41 31.31 -9.75
CA ASP A 102 -20.59 31.17 -10.60
C ASP A 102 -20.93 29.70 -10.87
N LEU A 103 -22.22 29.43 -11.08
CA LEU A 103 -22.72 28.09 -11.40
C LEU A 103 -22.04 27.43 -12.63
N PRO A 104 -21.64 28.15 -13.71
CA PRO A 104 -20.84 27.56 -14.80
C PRO A 104 -19.41 27.21 -14.36
N SER A 105 -18.76 28.03 -13.52
CA SER A 105 -17.42 27.74 -12.98
C SER A 105 -17.46 26.47 -12.14
N ILE A 106 -18.45 26.35 -11.24
CA ILE A 106 -18.65 25.17 -10.39
C ILE A 106 -18.90 23.91 -11.23
N LYS A 107 -19.70 24.00 -12.29
CA LYS A 107 -19.90 22.87 -13.22
C LYS A 107 -18.61 22.45 -13.90
N LYS A 108 -17.81 23.41 -14.41
CA LYS A 108 -16.53 23.11 -15.07
C LYS A 108 -15.57 22.40 -14.11
N THR A 109 -15.39 22.92 -12.89
CA THR A 109 -14.51 22.31 -11.89
C THR A 109 -15.02 20.95 -11.40
N LEU A 110 -16.34 20.77 -11.22
CA LEU A 110 -16.90 19.45 -10.90
C LEU A 110 -16.64 18.42 -11.99
N VAL A 111 -16.78 18.78 -13.27
CA VAL A 111 -16.46 17.88 -14.39
C VAL A 111 -14.97 17.51 -14.38
N SER A 112 -14.06 18.46 -14.18
CA SER A 112 -12.62 18.17 -14.05
C SER A 112 -12.29 17.27 -12.84
N MET A 113 -12.98 17.43 -11.71
CA MET A 113 -12.77 16.59 -10.52
C MET A 113 -13.37 15.18 -10.67
N ILE A 114 -14.47 15.03 -11.42
CA ILE A 114 -15.03 13.71 -11.78
C ILE A 114 -14.09 13.01 -12.79
N GLN A 115 -13.56 13.74 -13.77
CA GLN A 115 -12.63 13.22 -14.78
C GLN A 115 -11.36 12.63 -14.16
N LEU A 116 -10.86 13.21 -13.07
CA LEU A 116 -9.74 12.70 -12.27
C LEU A 116 -10.15 11.74 -11.13
N ASN A 117 -11.38 11.20 -11.15
CA ASN A 117 -11.90 10.26 -10.16
C ASN A 117 -11.88 10.76 -8.69
N LEU A 118 -11.85 12.08 -8.46
CA LEU A 118 -11.82 12.71 -7.13
C LEU A 118 -13.23 12.82 -6.51
N ILE A 119 -14.27 12.78 -7.35
CA ILE A 119 -15.66 12.87 -6.95
C ILE A 119 -16.43 11.69 -7.54
N LYS A 120 -17.01 10.87 -6.66
CA LYS A 120 -18.06 9.89 -6.99
C LYS A 120 -19.43 10.58 -6.87
N TYR A 121 -20.39 10.18 -7.69
CA TYR A 121 -21.72 10.77 -7.71
C TYR A 121 -22.83 9.71 -7.71
N TYR A 122 -23.96 10.07 -7.10
CA TYR A 122 -25.15 9.23 -7.02
C TYR A 122 -26.37 9.98 -7.56
N GLN A 123 -27.19 9.32 -8.37
CA GLN A 123 -28.41 9.87 -8.95
C GLN A 123 -29.62 9.22 -8.29
N ASP A 124 -30.48 10.02 -7.65
CA ASP A 124 -31.72 9.53 -7.03
C ASP A 124 -32.61 8.86 -8.10
N GLU A 125 -32.81 7.54 -7.98
CA GLU A 125 -33.71 6.81 -8.87
C GLU A 125 -35.18 7.24 -8.67
N ILE A 126 -35.98 7.12 -9.73
CA ILE A 126 -37.42 7.36 -9.66
C ILE A 126 -38.07 6.06 -9.15
N PRO A 127 -38.85 6.09 -8.04
CA PRO A 127 -39.55 4.89 -7.58
C PRO A 127 -40.45 4.34 -8.69
N LYS A 128 -40.41 3.03 -8.94
CA LYS A 128 -41.15 2.38 -10.06
C LYS A 128 -42.68 2.65 -10.03
N ASN A 129 -43.23 3.04 -8.88
CA ASN A 129 -44.63 3.41 -8.68
C ASN A 129 -44.93 4.92 -8.88
N PHE A 130 -43.94 5.77 -9.16
CA PHE A 130 -44.14 7.23 -9.27
C PHE A 130 -44.73 7.60 -10.64
N ASN A 131 -46.06 7.56 -10.73
CA ASN A 131 -46.77 7.87 -11.96
C ASN A 131 -46.88 9.40 -12.16
N PRO A 132 -46.14 10.02 -13.11
CA PRO A 132 -45.96 11.48 -13.15
C PRO A 132 -47.20 12.27 -13.59
N LYS A 133 -48.28 11.57 -13.99
CA LYS A 133 -49.58 12.17 -14.36
C LYS A 133 -50.56 12.27 -13.19
N LEU A 134 -50.33 11.59 -12.06
CA LEU A 134 -51.32 11.49 -10.97
C LEU A 134 -51.08 12.47 -9.81
N ASN A 135 -49.82 12.89 -9.60
CA ASN A 135 -49.45 13.80 -8.51
C ASN A 135 -49.30 15.24 -9.02
N ASN A 136 -50.28 16.09 -8.69
CA ASN A 136 -50.39 17.49 -9.15
C ASN A 136 -49.07 18.27 -9.06
N ASN A 137 -48.59 18.73 -10.22
CA ASN A 137 -47.55 19.74 -10.47
C ASN A 137 -46.15 19.56 -9.84
N LYS A 138 -45.89 18.54 -9.01
CA LYS A 138 -44.55 18.22 -8.51
C LYS A 138 -43.87 17.13 -9.35
N LYS A 139 -43.34 17.54 -10.52
CA LYS A 139 -42.41 16.70 -11.30
C LYS A 139 -41.26 16.24 -10.39
N PHE A 140 -41.07 14.94 -10.22
CA PHE A 140 -39.96 14.39 -9.42
C PHE A 140 -38.63 14.65 -10.12
N LYS A 141 -38.00 15.78 -9.78
CA LYS A 141 -36.71 16.16 -10.34
C LYS A 141 -35.62 15.36 -9.64
N GLN A 142 -35.13 14.32 -10.34
CA GLN A 142 -33.94 13.55 -9.95
C GLN A 142 -32.83 14.49 -9.47
N LYS A 143 -32.24 14.18 -8.32
CA LYS A 143 -31.10 14.93 -7.78
C LYS A 143 -29.83 14.10 -8.00
N ILE A 144 -28.75 14.80 -8.29
CA ILE A 144 -27.41 14.24 -8.27
C ILE A 144 -26.75 14.73 -6.98
N HIS A 145 -26.25 13.80 -6.19
CA HIS A 145 -25.46 14.05 -5.00
C HIS A 145 -24.01 13.75 -5.30
N TYR A 146 -23.12 14.66 -4.93
CA TYR A 146 -21.68 14.51 -5.08
C TYR A 146 -21.04 14.19 -3.74
N SER A 147 -20.05 13.31 -3.76
CA SER A 147 -19.25 12.89 -2.60
C SER A 147 -17.79 12.75 -3.01
N LEU A 148 -16.87 13.08 -2.11
CA LEU A 148 -15.43 12.93 -2.36
C LEU A 148 -15.04 11.44 -2.43
N ASN A 149 -14.00 11.12 -3.20
CA ASN A 149 -13.43 9.79 -3.32
C ASN A 149 -11.96 9.76 -2.89
N ASP A 150 -11.67 9.07 -1.77
CA ASP A 150 -10.31 8.94 -1.23
C ASP A 150 -9.32 8.32 -2.25
N GLU A 151 -9.80 7.38 -3.08
CA GLU A 151 -8.96 6.63 -4.02
C GLU A 151 -8.34 7.53 -5.09
N GLY A 152 -9.10 8.48 -5.67
CA GLY A 152 -8.56 9.42 -6.65
C GLY A 152 -7.54 10.38 -6.04
N ILE A 153 -7.75 10.79 -4.79
CA ILE A 153 -6.81 11.67 -4.07
C ILE A 153 -5.53 10.93 -3.74
N ASN A 154 -5.63 9.65 -3.37
CA ASN A 154 -4.48 8.78 -3.21
C ASN A 154 -3.74 8.60 -4.55
N VAL A 155 -4.45 8.38 -5.68
CA VAL A 155 -3.80 8.30 -7.01
C VAL A 155 -2.99 9.57 -7.35
N LEU A 156 -3.49 10.77 -7.01
CA LEU A 156 -2.71 12.01 -7.14
C LEU A 156 -1.47 12.03 -6.21
N LEU A 157 -1.63 11.59 -4.96
CA LEU A 157 -0.56 11.57 -3.94
C LEU A 157 0.55 10.55 -4.25
N TYR A 158 0.20 9.40 -4.82
CA TYR A 158 1.13 8.34 -5.26
C TYR A 158 1.56 8.47 -6.73
N SER A 159 1.18 9.54 -7.46
CA SER A 159 1.37 9.65 -8.92
C SER A 159 2.79 9.30 -9.41
N GLY A 160 3.84 9.89 -8.82
CA GLY A 160 5.24 9.56 -9.15
C GLY A 160 5.69 8.16 -8.71
N ASP A 161 5.15 7.65 -7.60
CA ASP A 161 5.38 6.27 -7.13
C ASP A 161 4.73 5.25 -8.08
N ILE A 162 3.56 5.56 -8.66
CA ILE A 162 2.87 4.71 -9.65
C ILE A 162 3.69 4.62 -10.93
N ILE A 163 4.16 5.76 -11.46
CA ILE A 163 4.97 5.79 -12.69
C ILE A 163 6.26 4.99 -12.48
N SER A 164 7.02 5.31 -11.43
CA SER A 164 8.32 4.67 -11.16
C SER A 164 8.25 3.18 -10.81
N THR A 165 7.23 2.73 -10.06
CA THR A 165 7.05 1.29 -9.80
C THR A 165 6.59 0.53 -11.04
N CYS A 166 5.79 1.15 -11.91
CA CYS A 166 5.38 0.57 -13.19
C CYS A 166 6.58 0.42 -14.15
N THR A 167 7.37 1.48 -14.36
CA THR A 167 8.55 1.42 -15.24
C THR A 167 9.61 0.45 -14.71
N MET A 168 9.86 0.44 -13.39
CA MET A 168 10.76 -0.53 -12.76
C MET A 168 10.30 -1.98 -12.96
N TYR A 169 9.01 -2.28 -12.77
CA TYR A 169 8.47 -3.63 -12.96
C TYR A 169 8.56 -4.11 -14.42
N HIS A 170 8.41 -3.21 -15.40
CA HIS A 170 8.51 -3.52 -16.84
C HIS A 170 9.92 -3.37 -17.44
N SER A 171 10.93 -2.95 -16.65
CA SER A 171 12.30 -2.67 -17.11
C SER A 171 12.96 -3.82 -17.90
N TYR A 172 12.59 -5.08 -17.59
CA TYR A 172 13.08 -6.27 -18.30
C TYR A 172 12.62 -6.38 -19.78
N MET A 173 11.66 -5.57 -20.22
CA MET A 173 11.19 -5.50 -21.60
C MET A 173 12.05 -4.59 -22.50
N GLY A 174 13.05 -3.91 -21.92
CA GLY A 174 13.98 -3.03 -22.64
C GLY A 174 13.59 -1.55 -22.65
N LYS A 175 14.59 -0.69 -22.93
CA LYS A 175 14.48 0.78 -22.84
C LYS A 175 13.29 1.41 -23.60
N PRO A 176 12.98 1.07 -24.87
CA PRO A 176 11.89 1.73 -25.60
C PRO A 176 10.50 1.41 -25.00
N VAL A 177 10.27 0.16 -24.58
CA VAL A 177 9.03 -0.25 -23.90
C VAL A 177 8.87 0.49 -22.57
N MET A 178 9.95 0.64 -21.81
CA MET A 178 9.95 1.36 -20.53
C MET A 178 9.52 2.83 -20.71
N MET A 179 10.11 3.55 -21.68
CA MET A 179 9.77 4.95 -21.96
C MET A 179 8.34 5.12 -22.50
N LEU A 180 7.87 4.18 -23.33
CA LEU A 180 6.49 4.18 -23.83
C LEU A 180 5.46 3.95 -22.69
N ILE A 181 5.75 3.02 -21.76
CA ILE A 181 4.92 2.78 -20.58
C ILE A 181 4.91 4.02 -19.66
N GLU A 182 6.06 4.69 -19.49
CA GLU A 182 6.17 5.93 -18.70
C GLU A 182 5.24 7.03 -19.25
N GLN A 183 5.25 7.25 -20.57
CA GLN A 183 4.37 8.23 -21.21
C GLN A 183 2.89 7.83 -21.13
N ILE A 184 2.55 6.56 -21.36
CA ILE A 184 1.16 6.06 -21.26
C ILE A 184 0.62 6.28 -19.84
N MET A 185 1.39 5.90 -18.81
CA MET A 185 0.97 6.06 -17.41
C MET A 185 0.88 7.54 -17.01
N THR A 186 1.80 8.39 -17.49
CA THR A 186 1.76 9.84 -17.27
C THR A 186 0.50 10.46 -17.86
N ASN A 187 0.17 10.15 -19.12
CA ASN A 187 -1.04 10.63 -19.79
C ASN A 187 -2.32 10.14 -19.05
N CYS A 188 -2.36 8.87 -18.65
CA CYS A 188 -3.49 8.31 -17.90
C CYS A 188 -3.66 8.96 -16.50
N LEU A 189 -2.57 9.34 -15.82
CA LEU A 189 -2.64 10.05 -14.54
C LEU A 189 -3.03 11.53 -14.72
N GLN A 190 -2.56 12.18 -15.79
CA GLN A 190 -2.83 13.60 -16.07
C GLN A 190 -4.28 13.85 -16.51
N PHE A 191 -4.86 12.95 -17.31
CA PHE A 191 -6.21 13.10 -17.84
C PHE A 191 -7.26 12.19 -17.17
N GLY A 192 -6.85 11.20 -16.36
CA GLY A 192 -7.75 10.31 -15.63
C GLY A 192 -8.44 9.29 -16.53
N PHE A 193 -9.75 9.44 -16.73
CA PHE A 193 -10.56 8.51 -17.52
C PHE A 193 -10.38 8.71 -19.04
N LEU A 194 -9.62 7.83 -19.71
CA LEU A 194 -9.33 7.90 -21.16
C LEU A 194 -9.82 6.64 -21.91
N SER A 195 -10.24 6.78 -23.17
CA SER A 195 -10.38 5.64 -24.08
C SER A 195 -9.03 5.21 -24.68
N ILE A 196 -8.96 3.98 -25.19
CA ILE A 196 -7.75 3.44 -25.86
C ILE A 196 -7.31 4.34 -27.02
N ASP A 197 -8.26 4.80 -27.84
CA ASP A 197 -7.98 5.69 -28.98
C ASP A 197 -7.43 7.06 -28.52
N GLN A 198 -7.97 7.60 -27.42
CA GLN A 198 -7.46 8.84 -26.83
C GLN A 198 -6.02 8.67 -26.31
N ILE A 199 -5.70 7.53 -25.67
CA ILE A 199 -4.32 7.23 -25.26
C ILE A 199 -3.40 7.21 -26.48
N ILE A 200 -3.77 6.49 -27.55
CA ILE A 200 -2.99 6.45 -28.80
C ILE A 200 -2.80 7.85 -29.39
N MET A 201 -3.85 8.67 -29.43
CA MET A 201 -3.75 10.07 -29.90
C MET A 201 -2.85 10.94 -29.01
N THR A 202 -2.85 10.76 -27.69
CA THR A 202 -1.95 11.52 -26.79
C THR A 202 -0.49 11.06 -26.89
N VAL A 203 -0.24 9.78 -27.16
CA VAL A 203 1.13 9.24 -27.36
C VAL A 203 1.67 9.63 -28.75
N LYS A 204 0.82 9.67 -29.79
CA LYS A 204 1.18 10.11 -31.15
C LYS A 204 1.41 11.63 -31.31
N ASN A 205 1.35 12.41 -30.23
CA ASN A 205 1.71 13.84 -30.22
C ASN A 205 3.00 14.09 -29.40
N PRO A 206 4.19 13.72 -29.91
CA PRO A 206 5.43 13.90 -29.17
C PRO A 206 5.94 15.34 -29.19
N GLN A 207 6.26 15.87 -28.01
CA GLN A 207 7.25 16.95 -27.86
C GLN A 207 8.70 16.44 -27.95
N HIS A 208 8.90 15.11 -28.00
CA HIS A 208 10.19 14.43 -28.06
C HIS A 208 10.41 13.74 -29.42
N PRO A 209 11.28 14.28 -30.31
CA PRO A 209 11.52 13.71 -31.64
C PRO A 209 12.00 12.25 -31.66
N GLU A 210 12.65 11.78 -30.59
CA GLU A 210 13.24 10.44 -30.45
C GLU A 210 12.22 9.28 -30.50
N ILE A 211 10.92 9.56 -30.36
CA ILE A 211 9.87 8.51 -30.32
C ILE A 211 9.35 8.15 -31.73
N ASN A 212 9.63 8.99 -32.75
CA ASN A 212 9.10 8.81 -34.10
C ASN A 212 9.59 7.54 -34.84
N GLU A 213 10.64 6.86 -34.35
CA GLU A 213 11.16 5.63 -34.95
C GLU A 213 10.47 4.34 -34.47
N PHE A 214 9.55 4.40 -33.48
CA PHE A 214 8.99 3.21 -32.81
C PHE A 214 7.44 3.21 -32.68
N GLY A 215 6.75 3.91 -33.60
CA GLY A 215 5.38 4.38 -33.43
C GLY A 215 4.21 3.53 -33.98
N ASP A 216 4.36 2.23 -34.21
CA ASP A 216 3.25 1.38 -34.71
C ASP A 216 2.09 1.31 -33.70
N GLU A 217 0.85 1.48 -34.18
CA GLU A 217 -0.33 1.43 -33.30
C GLU A 217 -0.51 0.10 -32.60
N GLU A 218 -0.11 -0.99 -33.26
CA GLU A 218 -0.18 -2.34 -32.70
C GLU A 218 0.78 -2.49 -31.50
N PHE A 219 1.94 -1.84 -31.54
CA PHE A 219 2.90 -1.86 -30.43
C PHE A 219 2.39 -1.08 -29.22
N ILE A 220 1.75 0.09 -29.44
CA ILE A 220 1.08 0.85 -28.38
C ILE A 220 -0.08 0.03 -27.78
N LYS A 221 -0.90 -0.61 -28.62
CA LYS A 221 -2.01 -1.48 -28.18
C LYS A 221 -1.50 -2.68 -27.36
N GLN A 222 -0.43 -3.35 -27.80
CA GLN A 222 0.23 -4.43 -27.05
C GLN A 222 0.73 -3.96 -25.67
N CYS A 223 1.31 -2.77 -25.57
CA CYS A 223 1.73 -2.20 -24.29
C CYS A 223 0.53 -1.90 -23.36
N ILE A 224 -0.58 -1.39 -23.90
CA ILE A 224 -1.82 -1.17 -23.14
C ILE A 224 -2.41 -2.51 -22.66
N ASP A 225 -2.44 -3.55 -23.50
CA ASP A 225 -2.95 -4.88 -23.12
C ASP A 225 -2.06 -5.56 -22.06
N ILE A 226 -0.74 -5.34 -22.09
CA ILE A 226 0.18 -5.74 -21.01
C ILE A 226 -0.20 -5.04 -19.69
N LEU A 227 -0.39 -3.72 -19.70
CA LEU A 227 -0.76 -2.94 -18.51
C LEU A 227 -2.15 -3.31 -17.96
N ILE A 228 -3.09 -3.72 -18.82
CA ILE A 228 -4.40 -4.26 -18.42
C ILE A 228 -4.25 -5.66 -17.83
N LYS A 229 -3.44 -6.53 -18.44
CA LYS A 229 -3.18 -7.90 -17.94
C LYS A 229 -2.48 -7.92 -16.59
N ASP A 230 -1.52 -7.02 -16.37
CA ASP A 230 -0.91 -6.79 -15.05
C ASP A 230 -1.82 -5.98 -14.11
N GLY A 231 -2.91 -5.39 -14.60
CA GLY A 231 -3.90 -4.69 -13.79
C GLY A 231 -3.45 -3.33 -13.27
N TRP A 232 -2.42 -2.72 -13.85
CA TRP A 232 -2.07 -1.31 -13.65
C TRP A 232 -3.14 -0.39 -14.26
N LEU A 233 -3.71 -0.80 -15.39
CA LEU A 233 -4.90 -0.22 -15.99
C LEU A 233 -6.09 -1.16 -15.81
N ALA A 234 -7.27 -0.60 -15.56
CA ALA A 234 -8.53 -1.34 -15.44
C ALA A 234 -9.60 -0.71 -16.32
N ARG A 235 -10.45 -1.53 -16.95
CA ARG A 235 -11.62 -1.06 -17.70
C ARG A 235 -12.69 -0.54 -16.74
N THR A 236 -13.30 0.59 -17.08
CA THR A 236 -14.25 1.26 -16.19
C THR A 236 -15.67 0.84 -16.49
N THR A 237 -16.40 0.49 -15.43
CA THR A 237 -17.84 0.23 -15.48
C THR A 237 -18.56 1.45 -14.87
N PRO A 238 -19.75 1.90 -15.33
CA PRO A 238 -20.44 3.06 -14.75
C PRO A 238 -20.70 2.97 -13.23
N LEU A 239 -20.67 1.75 -12.67
CA LEU A 239 -20.72 1.47 -11.23
C LEU A 239 -19.52 2.06 -10.46
N ASP A 240 -18.36 2.23 -11.08
CA ASP A 240 -17.14 2.80 -10.46
C ASP A 240 -17.34 4.23 -9.94
N GLN A 241 -18.20 5.00 -10.62
CA GLN A 241 -18.48 6.39 -10.27
C GLN A 241 -19.54 6.51 -9.16
N CYS A 242 -20.16 5.40 -8.77
CA CYS A 242 -21.10 5.31 -7.65
C CYS A 242 -20.34 5.11 -6.30
N PRO A 243 -20.76 5.74 -5.19
CA PRO A 243 -20.21 5.43 -3.87
C PRO A 243 -20.53 3.98 -3.46
N PRO A 244 -19.55 3.17 -2.97
CA PRO A 244 -19.78 1.76 -2.63
C PRO A 244 -20.95 1.52 -1.67
N ARG A 245 -21.14 2.40 -0.68
CA ARG A 245 -22.23 2.36 0.29
C ARG A 245 -23.63 2.54 -0.35
N ASP A 246 -23.73 3.34 -1.41
CA ASP A 246 -25.00 3.55 -2.12
C ASP A 246 -25.29 2.43 -3.12
N LEU A 247 -24.25 1.90 -3.77
CA LEU A 247 -24.35 0.67 -4.57
C LEU A 247 -24.82 -0.52 -3.70
N TRP A 248 -24.22 -0.69 -2.51
CA TRP A 248 -24.68 -1.69 -1.54
C TRP A 248 -26.14 -1.48 -1.12
N ALA A 249 -26.54 -0.25 -0.82
CA ALA A 249 -27.92 0.06 -0.46
C ALA A 249 -28.92 -0.24 -1.60
N LEU A 250 -28.56 0.01 -2.87
CA LEU A 250 -29.37 -0.36 -4.02
C LEU A 250 -29.54 -1.89 -4.14
N VAL A 251 -28.42 -2.64 -4.11
CA VAL A 251 -28.43 -4.11 -4.20
C VAL A 251 -29.23 -4.71 -3.04
N TYR A 252 -28.95 -4.29 -1.80
CA TYR A 252 -29.64 -4.79 -0.61
C TYR A 252 -31.15 -4.53 -0.63
N ASN A 253 -31.59 -3.31 -0.96
CA ASN A 253 -33.02 -2.99 -1.03
C ASN A 253 -33.74 -3.81 -2.11
N ARG A 254 -33.06 -4.08 -3.25
CA ARG A 254 -33.60 -4.90 -4.33
C ARG A 254 -33.74 -6.37 -3.92
N GLU A 255 -32.70 -6.98 -3.34
CA GLU A 255 -32.79 -8.38 -2.87
C GLU A 255 -33.76 -8.55 -1.69
N TYR A 256 -33.79 -7.60 -0.74
CA TYR A 256 -34.75 -7.62 0.37
C TYR A 256 -36.20 -7.57 -0.13
N TYR A 257 -36.49 -6.73 -1.12
CA TYR A 257 -37.81 -6.67 -1.75
C TYR A 257 -38.14 -7.95 -2.52
N ASN A 258 -37.21 -8.50 -3.29
CA ASN A 258 -37.38 -9.77 -4.03
C ASN A 258 -37.72 -10.92 -3.08
N ILE A 259 -36.96 -11.09 -1.99
CA ILE A 259 -37.23 -12.12 -0.96
C ILE A 259 -38.58 -11.87 -0.27
N GLY A 260 -38.92 -10.60 0.00
CA GLY A 260 -40.22 -10.23 0.57
C GLY A 260 -41.43 -10.50 -0.33
N GLN A 261 -41.25 -10.55 -1.66
CA GLN A 261 -42.30 -10.96 -2.59
C GLN A 261 -42.52 -12.48 -2.59
N VAL A 262 -41.43 -13.26 -2.53
CA VAL A 262 -41.46 -14.74 -2.55
C VAL A 262 -41.91 -15.29 -1.19
N ASP A 263 -41.15 -15.03 -0.12
CA ASP A 263 -41.34 -15.66 1.19
C ASP A 263 -41.93 -14.69 2.22
N LYS A 264 -43.25 -14.47 2.11
CA LYS A 264 -44.00 -13.59 3.02
C LYS A 264 -44.02 -14.08 4.47
N THR A 265 -43.99 -15.40 4.67
CA THR A 265 -43.99 -16.07 6.00
C THR A 265 -42.63 -16.07 6.69
N LEU A 266 -41.55 -15.64 6.02
CA LEU A 266 -40.21 -15.62 6.59
C LEU A 266 -40.08 -14.55 7.69
N SER A 267 -39.60 -14.97 8.86
CA SER A 267 -39.24 -14.06 9.97
C SER A 267 -38.27 -12.97 9.51
N GLU A 268 -38.48 -11.73 9.95
CA GLU A 268 -37.73 -10.55 9.49
C GLU A 268 -36.22 -10.67 9.72
N LEU A 269 -35.79 -11.29 10.81
CA LEU A 269 -34.37 -11.56 11.07
C LEU A 269 -33.77 -12.50 10.01
N LYS A 270 -34.48 -13.58 9.67
CA LYS A 270 -34.05 -14.50 8.61
C LYS A 270 -34.08 -13.81 7.23
N ARG A 271 -35.06 -12.94 6.97
CA ARG A 271 -35.13 -12.11 5.76
C ARG A 271 -33.93 -11.13 5.68
N LYS A 272 -33.53 -10.48 6.77
CA LYS A 272 -32.32 -9.63 6.86
C LYS A 272 -31.08 -10.43 6.48
N HIS A 273 -30.80 -11.55 7.16
CA HIS A 273 -29.59 -12.35 6.88
C HIS A 273 -29.57 -12.91 5.45
N GLN A 274 -30.68 -13.45 4.95
CA GLN A 274 -30.74 -13.98 3.57
C GLN A 274 -30.55 -12.87 2.52
N ALA A 275 -31.07 -11.66 2.77
CA ALA A 275 -30.83 -10.50 1.93
C ALA A 275 -29.36 -10.05 1.98
N VAL A 276 -28.74 -10.00 3.18
CA VAL A 276 -27.31 -9.67 3.34
C VAL A 276 -26.42 -10.66 2.56
N LEU A 277 -26.62 -11.97 2.73
CA LEU A 277 -25.79 -12.98 2.07
C LEU A 277 -25.87 -12.88 0.53
N LYS A 278 -27.08 -12.87 -0.04
CA LYS A 278 -27.25 -12.69 -1.50
C LYS A 278 -26.72 -11.34 -2.00
N SER A 279 -26.76 -10.30 -1.16
CA SER A 279 -26.20 -8.99 -1.51
C SER A 279 -24.67 -9.01 -1.49
N LYS A 280 -24.01 -9.73 -0.56
CA LYS A 280 -22.55 -9.92 -0.56
C LYS A 280 -22.09 -10.57 -1.86
N GLU A 281 -22.71 -11.70 -2.22
CA GLU A 281 -22.41 -12.45 -3.45
C GLU A 281 -22.50 -11.54 -4.68
N LYS A 282 -23.64 -10.87 -4.88
CA LYS A 282 -23.85 -9.96 -6.02
C LYS A 282 -22.94 -8.73 -5.99
N PHE A 283 -22.66 -8.16 -4.82
CA PHE A 283 -21.78 -7.00 -4.69
C PHE A 283 -20.32 -7.36 -5.00
N ASN A 284 -19.85 -8.54 -4.61
CA ASN A 284 -18.53 -9.04 -4.97
C ASN A 284 -18.40 -9.26 -6.50
N VAL A 285 -19.43 -9.84 -7.15
CA VAL A 285 -19.49 -9.94 -8.62
C VAL A 285 -19.44 -8.54 -9.26
N LEU A 286 -20.34 -7.63 -8.87
CA LEU A 286 -20.45 -6.29 -9.44
C LEU A 286 -19.19 -5.42 -9.25
N THR A 287 -18.43 -5.61 -8.16
CA THR A 287 -17.16 -4.90 -7.93
C THR A 287 -15.97 -5.54 -8.66
N SER A 288 -16.05 -6.82 -8.99
CA SER A 288 -15.06 -7.50 -9.86
C SER A 288 -15.27 -7.25 -11.36
N PHE A 289 -16.47 -6.82 -11.76
CA PHE A 289 -16.86 -6.70 -13.17
C PHE A 289 -16.25 -5.48 -13.87
N SER A 290 -15.25 -5.74 -14.71
CA SER A 290 -14.43 -4.73 -15.42
C SER A 290 -14.62 -4.85 -16.93
N GLN A 291 -15.72 -4.29 -17.47
CA GLN A 291 -15.98 -4.26 -18.92
C GLN A 291 -16.42 -2.85 -19.36
N GLY A 292 -15.65 -2.28 -20.29
CA GLY A 292 -15.86 -0.95 -20.85
C GLY A 292 -14.67 -0.51 -21.71
N ASP A 293 -14.87 0.55 -22.50
CA ASP A 293 -13.90 1.05 -23.49
C ASP A 293 -13.00 2.16 -22.94
N VAL A 294 -13.37 2.70 -21.77
CA VAL A 294 -12.61 3.70 -21.01
C VAL A 294 -11.80 2.99 -19.93
N LEU A 295 -10.57 3.47 -19.71
CA LEU A 295 -9.60 2.94 -18.76
C LEU A 295 -9.41 3.89 -17.57
N LYS A 296 -9.07 3.32 -16.42
CA LYS A 296 -8.59 4.02 -15.21
C LYS A 296 -7.26 3.41 -14.75
N VAL A 297 -6.43 4.21 -14.08
CA VAL A 297 -5.29 3.70 -13.30
C VAL A 297 -5.80 2.99 -12.04
N SER A 298 -5.25 1.82 -11.74
CA SER A 298 -5.63 0.98 -10.60
C SER A 298 -4.71 1.18 -9.40
N LEU A 299 -5.24 1.78 -8.32
CA LEU A 299 -4.52 1.92 -7.05
C LEU A 299 -4.30 0.57 -6.34
N ASP A 300 -5.18 -0.40 -6.56
CA ASP A 300 -5.11 -1.73 -5.91
C ASP A 300 -3.86 -2.52 -6.35
N ARG A 301 -3.42 -2.40 -7.62
CA ARG A 301 -2.16 -3.02 -8.08
C ARG A 301 -0.93 -2.40 -7.40
N LEU A 302 -0.92 -1.08 -7.20
CA LEU A 302 0.13 -0.42 -6.42
C LEU A 302 0.14 -0.91 -4.96
N TRP A 303 -1.02 -0.98 -4.31
CA TRP A 303 -1.11 -1.42 -2.91
C TRP A 303 -0.73 -2.89 -2.72
N LYS A 304 -1.06 -3.78 -3.66
CA LYS A 304 -0.53 -5.16 -3.69
C LYS A 304 1.00 -5.18 -3.79
N TYR A 305 1.57 -4.38 -4.69
CA TYR A 305 3.02 -4.25 -4.84
C TYR A 305 3.71 -3.71 -3.58
N LYS A 306 3.20 -2.61 -3.01
CA LYS A 306 3.71 -2.03 -1.75
C LYS A 306 3.59 -3.02 -0.58
N ARG A 307 2.51 -3.81 -0.49
CA ARG A 307 2.36 -4.86 0.54
C ARG A 307 3.50 -5.89 0.45
N ILE A 308 3.82 -6.40 -0.75
CA ILE A 308 4.99 -7.28 -0.95
C ILE A 308 6.27 -6.56 -0.50
N MET A 309 6.47 -5.30 -0.92
CA MET A 309 7.66 -4.52 -0.60
C MET A 309 7.89 -4.41 0.92
N HIS A 310 6.84 -4.20 1.71
CA HIS A 310 6.93 -4.15 3.17
C HIS A 310 7.14 -5.54 3.80
N ILE A 311 6.49 -6.59 3.30
CA ILE A 311 6.75 -7.98 3.69
C ILE A 311 8.23 -8.35 3.44
N SER A 312 8.76 -7.98 2.28
CA SER A 312 10.15 -8.20 1.89
C SER A 312 11.12 -7.45 2.80
N LYS A 313 10.88 -6.17 3.11
CA LYS A 313 11.73 -5.40 4.03
C LYS A 313 11.71 -5.95 5.45
N LEU A 314 10.57 -6.45 5.92
CA LEU A 314 10.50 -7.15 7.20
C LEU A 314 11.33 -8.44 7.18
N SER A 315 11.25 -9.24 6.10
CA SER A 315 12.12 -10.41 5.90
C SER A 315 13.60 -10.03 5.76
N GLU A 316 13.94 -8.85 5.26
CA GLU A 316 15.32 -8.37 5.13
C GLU A 316 15.94 -8.10 6.50
N SER A 317 15.17 -7.56 7.45
CA SER A 317 15.63 -7.33 8.84
C SER A 317 15.77 -8.60 9.69
N ILE A 318 15.12 -9.71 9.30
CA ILE A 318 15.14 -10.99 10.06
C ILE A 318 16.04 -12.05 9.40
N HIS A 319 16.00 -12.17 8.07
CA HIS A 319 16.68 -13.22 7.30
C HIS A 319 17.71 -12.69 6.29
N GLY A 320 17.87 -11.37 6.19
CA GLY A 320 18.84 -10.75 5.29
C GLY A 320 18.41 -10.67 3.82
N ILE A 321 19.25 -10.00 3.05
CA ILE A 321 18.94 -9.45 1.71
C ILE A 321 18.59 -10.54 0.68
N HIS A 322 19.27 -11.70 0.71
CA HIS A 322 19.08 -12.74 -0.30
C HIS A 322 17.73 -13.45 -0.16
N ILE A 323 17.31 -13.74 1.07
CA ILE A 323 16.02 -14.40 1.36
C ILE A 323 14.87 -13.41 1.13
N ALA A 324 15.04 -12.15 1.51
CA ALA A 324 14.10 -11.08 1.19
C ALA A 324 13.88 -10.92 -0.32
N LYS A 325 14.95 -10.96 -1.13
CA LYS A 325 14.84 -10.95 -2.60
C LYS A 325 14.01 -12.12 -3.14
N ILE A 326 14.21 -13.34 -2.65
CA ILE A 326 13.37 -14.51 -3.00
C ILE A 326 11.90 -14.23 -2.64
N LEU A 327 11.62 -13.74 -1.42
CA LEU A 327 10.26 -13.43 -0.98
C LEU A 327 9.60 -12.35 -1.85
N ASN A 328 10.36 -11.34 -2.31
CA ASN A 328 9.87 -10.33 -3.24
C ASN A 328 9.51 -10.94 -4.61
N PHE A 329 10.34 -11.85 -5.15
CA PHE A 329 10.02 -12.58 -6.39
C PHE A 329 8.79 -13.48 -6.26
N CYS A 330 8.61 -14.13 -5.09
CA CYS A 330 7.39 -14.87 -4.77
C CYS A 330 6.15 -13.97 -4.85
N GLY A 331 6.25 -12.75 -4.31
CA GLY A 331 5.18 -11.75 -4.39
C GLY A 331 4.89 -11.29 -5.82
N ASP A 332 5.92 -11.02 -6.62
CA ASP A 332 5.80 -10.64 -8.04
C ASP A 332 5.11 -11.73 -8.88
N ILE A 333 5.38 -13.01 -8.60
CA ILE A 333 4.74 -14.17 -9.27
C ILE A 333 3.23 -14.24 -9.00
N VAL A 334 2.79 -13.86 -7.79
CA VAL A 334 1.36 -13.74 -7.49
C VAL A 334 0.78 -12.45 -8.10
N GLY A 335 1.53 -11.35 -8.04
CA GLY A 335 1.25 -10.10 -8.74
C GLY A 335 -0.16 -9.56 -8.44
N ASN A 336 -0.96 -9.35 -9.49
CA ASN A 336 -2.32 -8.84 -9.36
C ASN A 336 -3.32 -9.82 -8.69
N LYS A 337 -3.02 -11.13 -8.63
CA LYS A 337 -3.96 -12.16 -8.17
C LYS A 337 -4.23 -12.13 -6.66
N GLN A 338 -3.42 -11.41 -5.89
CA GLN A 338 -3.58 -11.29 -4.45
C GLN A 338 -4.97 -10.71 -4.08
N PRO A 339 -5.53 -11.04 -2.90
CA PRO A 339 -6.71 -10.35 -2.39
C PRO A 339 -6.42 -8.84 -2.21
N SER A 340 -7.41 -8.01 -2.54
CA SER A 340 -7.33 -6.56 -2.39
C SER A 340 -7.31 -6.15 -0.91
N LEU A 341 -6.61 -5.07 -0.59
CA LEU A 341 -6.43 -4.62 0.80
C LEU A 341 -7.69 -3.91 1.31
N ARG A 342 -8.25 -3.03 0.46
CA ARG A 342 -9.45 -2.24 0.72
C ARG A 342 -10.67 -2.88 0.08
N ASP A 343 -11.14 -3.98 0.63
CA ASP A 343 -12.45 -4.55 0.29
C ASP A 343 -13.55 -3.46 0.41
N PRO A 344 -14.31 -3.14 -0.67
CA PRO A 344 -15.34 -2.11 -0.64
C PRO A 344 -16.45 -2.39 0.36
N LEU A 345 -16.71 -3.66 0.71
CA LEU A 345 -17.72 -4.06 1.69
C LEU A 345 -17.45 -3.46 3.08
N LYS A 346 -16.16 -3.24 3.43
CA LYS A 346 -15.75 -2.54 4.67
C LYS A 346 -16.35 -1.12 4.77
N GLN A 347 -16.65 -0.47 3.63
CA GLN A 347 -17.17 0.90 3.56
C GLN A 347 -18.70 0.96 3.62
N CYS A 348 -19.39 -0.18 3.51
CA CYS A 348 -20.84 -0.25 3.37
C CYS A 348 -21.61 -0.11 4.70
N GLY A 349 -20.91 -0.18 5.85
CA GLY A 349 -21.52 -0.12 7.18
C GLY A 349 -22.14 -1.44 7.63
N LEU A 350 -21.50 -2.57 7.30
CA LEU A 350 -22.02 -3.91 7.60
C LEU A 350 -21.63 -4.42 9.01
N PHE A 351 -20.52 -3.94 9.58
CA PHE A 351 -19.90 -4.49 10.80
C PHE A 351 -20.50 -3.99 12.12
N ASP A 352 -21.74 -3.53 12.12
CA ASP A 352 -22.49 -3.23 13.35
C ASP A 352 -22.77 -4.52 14.14
N ASP A 353 -22.97 -5.64 13.42
CA ASP A 353 -23.14 -6.98 13.99
C ASP A 353 -21.77 -7.68 14.14
N ALA A 354 -21.37 -8.03 15.37
CA ALA A 354 -20.04 -8.58 15.66
C ALA A 354 -19.71 -9.89 14.90
N ASN A 355 -20.72 -10.74 14.69
CA ASN A 355 -20.57 -12.02 13.97
C ASN A 355 -20.30 -11.81 12.46
N GLU A 356 -20.78 -10.71 11.87
CA GLU A 356 -20.46 -10.35 10.48
C GLU A 356 -18.99 -9.90 10.35
N LYS A 357 -18.42 -9.31 11.41
CA LYS A 357 -17.01 -8.92 11.48
C LYS A 357 -16.07 -10.12 11.61
N THR A 358 -16.42 -11.15 12.39
CA THR A 358 -15.61 -12.39 12.48
C THR A 358 -15.68 -13.18 11.17
N ALA A 359 -16.88 -13.40 10.64
CA ALA A 359 -17.06 -14.09 9.35
C ALA A 359 -16.32 -13.40 8.19
N PHE A 360 -16.22 -12.07 8.20
CA PHE A 360 -15.44 -11.34 7.20
C PHE A 360 -13.91 -11.56 7.32
N ILE A 361 -13.39 -11.72 8.55
CA ILE A 361 -11.97 -12.04 8.77
C ILE A 361 -11.67 -13.47 8.32
N GLU A 362 -12.57 -14.41 8.62
CA GLU A 362 -12.50 -15.80 8.16
C GLU A 362 -12.58 -15.89 6.62
N GLU A 363 -13.50 -15.15 5.99
CA GLU A 363 -13.59 -15.04 4.52
C GLU A 363 -12.30 -14.46 3.91
N SER A 364 -11.65 -13.51 4.59
CA SER A 364 -10.36 -12.92 4.16
C SER A 364 -9.21 -13.92 4.26
N GLN A 365 -9.11 -14.68 5.35
CA GLN A 365 -8.12 -15.75 5.52
C GLN A 365 -8.34 -16.89 4.53
N TYR A 366 -9.60 -17.26 4.26
CA TYR A 366 -9.94 -18.25 3.23
C TYR A 366 -9.49 -17.80 1.84
N LYS A 367 -9.66 -16.51 1.51
CA LYS A 367 -9.17 -15.89 0.26
C LYS A 367 -7.63 -15.91 0.16
N ASP A 368 -6.90 -15.72 1.25
CA ASP A 368 -5.41 -15.75 1.23
C ASP A 368 -4.86 -17.11 0.72
N GLU A 369 -5.48 -18.23 1.12
CA GLU A 369 -5.07 -19.57 0.64
C GLU A 369 -5.72 -19.96 -0.70
N ASN A 370 -7.04 -19.78 -0.84
CA ASN A 370 -7.81 -20.42 -1.91
C ASN A 370 -7.93 -19.60 -3.20
N THR A 371 -7.40 -18.38 -3.24
CA THR A 371 -7.44 -17.56 -4.46
C THR A 371 -6.55 -18.16 -5.56
N LYS A 372 -7.15 -18.47 -6.71
CA LYS A 372 -6.51 -19.23 -7.81
C LYS A 372 -5.23 -18.54 -8.30
N GLY A 373 -4.08 -19.16 -8.01
CA GLY A 373 -2.75 -18.65 -8.37
C GLY A 373 -2.12 -17.70 -7.35
N CYS A 374 -2.62 -17.64 -6.11
CA CYS A 374 -1.87 -17.13 -4.95
C CYS A 374 -0.89 -18.15 -4.38
N SER A 375 -1.06 -19.45 -4.68
CA SER A 375 -0.10 -20.50 -4.30
C SER A 375 0.94 -20.78 -5.38
N PHE A 376 2.20 -20.89 -4.98
CA PHE A 376 3.38 -21.05 -5.83
C PHE A 376 4.32 -22.17 -5.32
N ASP A 377 5.30 -22.54 -6.14
CA ASP A 377 6.28 -23.59 -5.86
C ASP A 377 7.69 -23.17 -6.33
N ALA A 378 8.74 -23.83 -5.85
CA ALA A 378 10.14 -23.53 -6.19
C ALA A 378 10.41 -23.58 -7.71
N LEU A 379 9.69 -24.43 -8.45
CA LEU A 379 9.75 -24.50 -9.91
C LEU A 379 9.22 -23.23 -10.59
N ASP A 380 8.18 -22.61 -10.04
CA ASP A 380 7.60 -21.37 -10.56
C ASP A 380 8.58 -20.19 -10.33
N ILE A 381 9.26 -20.18 -9.19
CA ILE A 381 10.33 -19.19 -8.87
C ILE A 381 11.54 -19.36 -9.80
N GLN A 382 12.03 -20.59 -10.01
CA GLN A 382 13.19 -20.79 -10.88
C GLN A 382 12.89 -20.40 -12.34
N ARG A 383 11.65 -20.61 -12.81
CA ARG A 383 11.18 -20.11 -14.12
C ARG A 383 11.19 -18.58 -14.19
N PHE A 384 10.71 -17.91 -13.16
CA PHE A 384 10.69 -16.44 -13.08
C PHE A 384 12.11 -15.83 -13.10
N ILE A 385 13.03 -16.38 -12.31
CA ILE A 385 14.45 -15.97 -12.28
C ILE A 385 15.08 -16.11 -13.67
N LYS A 386 14.89 -17.27 -14.33
CA LYS A 386 15.36 -17.54 -15.69
C LYS A 386 14.76 -16.57 -16.71
N GLN A 387 13.47 -16.25 -16.62
CA GLN A 387 12.78 -15.34 -17.54
C GLN A 387 13.27 -13.89 -17.42
N ARG A 388 13.56 -13.41 -16.21
CA ARG A 388 14.04 -12.03 -15.97
C ARG A 388 15.57 -11.87 -15.97
N LYS A 389 16.34 -12.95 -16.22
CA LYS A 389 17.83 -12.96 -16.23
C LYS A 389 18.47 -12.30 -14.99
N ILE A 390 17.92 -12.56 -13.80
CA ILE A 390 18.41 -11.94 -12.57
C ILE A 390 19.54 -12.80 -11.98
N PRO A 391 20.78 -12.29 -11.81
CA PRO A 391 21.85 -13.03 -11.17
C PRO A 391 21.60 -13.13 -9.65
N ILE A 392 21.58 -14.34 -9.10
CA ILE A 392 21.30 -14.59 -7.67
C ILE A 392 22.17 -15.75 -7.17
N ASN A 393 23.25 -15.41 -6.48
CA ASN A 393 24.09 -16.39 -5.80
C ASN A 393 23.45 -16.70 -4.43
N LEU A 394 23.12 -17.97 -4.18
CA LEU A 394 22.54 -18.46 -2.92
C LEU A 394 23.52 -19.32 -2.09
N ASN A 395 24.66 -19.70 -2.67
CA ASN A 395 25.61 -20.67 -2.15
C ASN A 395 26.09 -20.32 -0.72
N ASN A 396 26.15 -19.03 -0.38
CA ASN A 396 26.62 -18.53 0.92
C ASN A 396 25.49 -18.37 1.97
N VAL A 397 24.23 -18.59 1.60
CA VAL A 397 23.05 -18.31 2.46
C VAL A 397 22.70 -19.48 3.39
N LEU A 398 23.08 -20.71 3.04
CA LEU A 398 22.61 -21.95 3.68
C LEU A 398 23.73 -22.80 4.33
N ILE A 399 24.89 -22.17 4.59
CA ILE A 399 26.16 -22.84 4.97
C ILE A 399 26.01 -23.84 6.14
N ASN A 400 25.15 -23.55 7.12
CA ASN A 400 25.01 -24.37 8.34
C ASN A 400 24.30 -25.73 8.16
N THR A 401 23.82 -26.11 6.97
CA THR A 401 23.06 -27.38 6.78
C THR A 401 23.71 -28.43 5.86
N LEU A 402 24.84 -28.10 5.21
CA LEU A 402 25.51 -29.02 4.27
C LEU A 402 26.75 -29.71 4.84
N VAL A 403 27.39 -29.15 5.87
CA VAL A 403 28.66 -29.67 6.44
C VAL A 403 28.50 -31.09 7.00
N GLU A 404 27.35 -31.43 7.61
CA GLU A 404 27.13 -32.74 8.23
C GLU A 404 27.09 -33.92 7.23
N LYS A 405 26.77 -33.67 5.95
CA LYS A 405 26.56 -34.75 4.96
C LYS A 405 27.83 -35.20 4.24
N ASN A 406 28.89 -34.39 4.22
CA ASN A 406 30.12 -34.74 3.49
C ASN A 406 31.08 -35.63 4.28
N ASN A 407 30.93 -35.76 5.60
CA ASN A 407 31.86 -36.52 6.46
C ASN A 407 31.70 -38.05 6.42
N GLN A 408 30.84 -38.62 5.57
CA GLN A 408 30.63 -40.08 5.49
C GLN A 408 31.53 -40.81 4.47
N ASN A 409 32.25 -40.10 3.59
CA ASN A 409 33.03 -40.70 2.49
C ASN A 409 34.54 -40.38 2.52
N ALA A 410 35.22 -40.71 3.63
CA ALA A 410 36.69 -40.60 3.74
C ALA A 410 37.36 -41.79 4.46
N ASN A 411 36.92 -43.03 4.16
CA ASN A 411 37.46 -44.25 4.76
C ASN A 411 38.86 -44.61 4.21
N LYS A 412 39.91 -43.89 4.65
CA LYS A 412 41.31 -44.28 4.40
C LYS A 412 42.15 -44.17 5.67
N ARG A 413 42.60 -45.33 6.17
CA ARG A 413 43.41 -45.46 7.39
C ARG A 413 44.76 -44.76 7.24
N VAL A 414 45.08 -43.87 8.17
CA VAL A 414 46.46 -43.47 8.50
C VAL A 414 46.81 -44.09 9.86
N LYS A 415 48.05 -44.54 10.05
CA LYS A 415 48.50 -45.16 11.30
C LYS A 415 48.69 -44.11 12.41
N ARG A 416 48.54 -44.54 13.66
CA ARG A 416 48.94 -43.77 14.84
C ARG A 416 50.46 -43.82 15.00
N GLU A 417 51.09 -42.67 15.23
CA GLU A 417 52.29 -42.56 16.07
C GLU A 417 52.14 -41.30 16.96
N ASN A 418 52.49 -41.43 18.23
CA ASN A 418 52.48 -40.42 19.29
C ASN A 418 53.80 -40.57 20.08
N PRO A 419 54.18 -39.66 20.99
CA PRO A 419 54.28 -38.20 20.86
C PRO A 419 55.67 -37.71 21.37
N ASN A 420 55.92 -36.40 21.34
CA ASN A 420 56.69 -35.60 22.32
C ASN A 420 56.64 -34.12 21.85
N LEU A 421 56.17 -33.14 22.63
CA LEU A 421 56.68 -32.54 23.88
C LEU A 421 57.79 -31.50 23.64
N ASN A 422 57.53 -30.28 24.14
CA ASN A 422 58.48 -29.18 24.39
C ASN A 422 59.09 -28.51 23.12
N ASP A 423 59.27 -27.19 22.98
CA ASP A 423 59.32 -26.04 23.91
C ASP A 423 58.88 -24.73 23.15
N ILE A 424 58.09 -23.80 23.75
CA ILE A 424 58.47 -22.50 24.39
C ILE A 424 58.50 -21.27 23.45
N GLN A 425 57.86 -20.17 23.91
CA GLN A 425 57.96 -18.74 23.47
C GLN A 425 57.30 -18.33 22.13
N GLU A 426 56.55 -17.21 22.02
CA GLU A 426 56.90 -15.76 22.13
C GLU A 426 57.82 -15.33 20.95
N GLU A 427 57.56 -14.28 20.15
CA GLU A 427 56.80 -13.02 20.35
C GLU A 427 56.16 -12.46 19.05
N ASN A 428 55.11 -11.63 19.22
CA ASN A 428 54.75 -10.35 18.55
C ASN A 428 54.67 -10.13 17.01
N GLU A 429 53.88 -9.09 16.66
CA GLU A 429 54.10 -7.96 15.72
C GLU A 429 54.93 -8.18 14.41
N ASP A 430 54.53 -7.69 13.24
CA ASP A 430 53.26 -7.08 12.78
C ASP A 430 53.27 -7.03 11.22
N GLU A 431 52.45 -6.17 10.61
CA GLU A 431 52.59 -5.65 9.23
C GLU A 431 52.44 -6.63 8.04
N LEU A 432 51.27 -6.47 7.41
CA LEU A 432 51.01 -6.50 5.97
C LEU A 432 52.24 -6.26 5.06
N ASP A 433 52.31 -7.00 3.96
CA ASP A 433 52.60 -6.35 2.67
C ASP A 433 51.95 -7.10 1.49
N ILE A 434 51.74 -6.41 0.36
CA ILE A 434 51.07 -6.94 -0.84
C ILE A 434 51.87 -6.59 -2.09
N ASP A 435 52.47 -7.61 -2.73
CA ASP A 435 52.79 -7.67 -4.17
C ASP A 435 52.70 -9.16 -4.57
N LEU A 436 52.02 -9.61 -5.64
CA LEU A 436 51.92 -9.20 -7.05
C LEU A 436 53.06 -9.71 -7.96
N ASP A 437 52.58 -10.27 -9.08
CA ASP A 437 53.21 -10.54 -10.38
C ASP A 437 54.28 -11.65 -10.60
N PHE A 438 53.83 -12.62 -11.41
CA PHE A 438 54.50 -13.24 -12.57
C PHE A 438 55.92 -13.85 -12.45
N SER A 439 55.97 -15.17 -12.67
CA SER A 439 56.73 -15.70 -13.82
C SER A 439 56.16 -17.03 -14.33
N GLU A 440 56.03 -17.16 -15.66
CA GLU A 440 55.65 -18.41 -16.33
C GLU A 440 56.88 -19.31 -16.52
N GLN A 441 56.74 -20.65 -16.42
CA GLN A 441 57.59 -21.57 -17.20
C GLN A 441 56.83 -22.75 -17.80
N ASN A 442 56.89 -22.82 -19.13
CA ASN A 442 56.33 -23.80 -20.05
C ASN A 442 56.61 -25.29 -19.72
N SER A 443 55.70 -26.19 -20.10
CA SER A 443 56.01 -27.19 -21.16
C SER A 443 54.79 -27.95 -21.73
N ASN A 444 54.68 -27.93 -23.07
CA ASN A 444 53.72 -28.60 -23.95
C ASN A 444 53.27 -30.03 -23.57
N GLY A 445 52.01 -30.41 -23.91
CA GLY A 445 51.54 -31.79 -23.71
C GLY A 445 50.60 -32.46 -24.74
N LYS A 446 49.45 -31.89 -25.14
CA LYS A 446 48.62 -32.27 -26.34
C LYS A 446 47.22 -31.64 -26.31
N ARG A 447 46.68 -31.34 -27.49
CA ARG A 447 45.29 -30.88 -27.69
C ARG A 447 44.30 -32.05 -27.65
N SER A 448 43.22 -31.91 -26.89
CA SER A 448 41.92 -32.46 -27.23
C SER A 448 40.94 -31.30 -27.30
N ILE A 449 40.51 -30.92 -28.51
CA ILE A 449 39.48 -29.91 -28.66
C ILE A 449 38.17 -30.51 -28.15
N LYS A 450 37.63 -29.89 -27.12
CA LYS A 450 36.22 -29.91 -26.74
C LYS A 450 35.79 -28.45 -26.61
N ASP A 451 34.53 -28.21 -26.89
CA ASP A 451 33.98 -26.87 -27.05
C ASP A 451 33.83 -26.21 -25.67
N GLU A 452 34.63 -25.17 -25.40
CA GLU A 452 34.69 -24.44 -24.12
C GLU A 452 33.77 -23.19 -24.14
N ASP A 453 32.54 -23.35 -24.66
CA ASP A 453 31.53 -22.28 -24.80
C ASP A 453 30.16 -22.72 -24.19
N ASP A 454 30.06 -22.84 -22.86
CA ASP A 454 28.77 -22.76 -22.11
C ASP A 454 28.89 -22.82 -20.55
N ASP A 455 29.94 -23.44 -19.99
CA ASP A 455 29.94 -23.90 -18.58
C ASP A 455 30.00 -22.79 -17.49
N ASP A 456 30.47 -21.58 -17.79
CA ASP A 456 30.55 -20.49 -16.81
C ASP A 456 29.17 -19.99 -16.32
N ASP A 457 28.12 -20.12 -17.14
CA ASP A 457 26.77 -19.61 -16.81
C ASP A 457 26.01 -20.50 -15.79
N ILE A 458 26.64 -21.57 -15.31
CA ILE A 458 26.07 -22.49 -14.30
C ILE A 458 26.13 -21.90 -12.88
N ASN A 459 27.21 -21.20 -12.51
CA ASN A 459 27.43 -20.73 -11.13
C ASN A 459 26.54 -19.55 -10.68
N ILE A 460 25.81 -18.93 -11.61
CA ILE A 460 24.97 -17.73 -11.37
C ILE A 460 23.49 -18.10 -11.08
N ARG A 461 23.13 -19.38 -11.24
CA ARG A 461 21.74 -19.86 -11.33
C ARG A 461 21.28 -20.60 -10.06
N ALA A 462 20.55 -19.89 -9.20
CA ALA A 462 19.87 -20.43 -8.01
C ALA A 462 19.26 -21.84 -8.21
N SER A 463 19.69 -22.78 -7.36
CA SER A 463 19.33 -24.19 -7.47
C SER A 463 18.00 -24.50 -6.79
N ILE A 464 17.26 -25.49 -7.31
CA ILE A 464 15.93 -25.86 -6.79
C ILE A 464 15.97 -26.28 -5.29
N PRO A 465 16.99 -27.01 -4.79
CA PRO A 465 17.11 -27.30 -3.36
C PRO A 465 17.35 -26.05 -2.49
N GLU A 466 18.11 -25.07 -2.99
CA GLU A 466 18.38 -23.82 -2.26
C GLU A 466 17.12 -22.96 -2.14
N ILE A 467 16.37 -22.83 -3.24
CA ILE A 467 15.07 -22.15 -3.25
C ILE A 467 14.11 -22.86 -2.29
N ASN A 468 14.04 -24.19 -2.31
CA ASN A 468 13.19 -24.95 -1.37
C ASN A 468 13.61 -24.77 0.09
N ALA A 469 14.91 -24.76 0.40
CA ALA A 469 15.39 -24.50 1.76
C ALA A 469 15.05 -23.07 2.23
N CYS A 470 15.15 -22.07 1.36
CA CYS A 470 14.71 -20.70 1.65
C CYS A 470 13.19 -20.61 1.86
N LEU A 471 12.39 -21.31 1.05
CA LEU A 471 10.93 -21.36 1.22
C LEU A 471 10.51 -22.08 2.50
N GLN A 472 11.17 -23.18 2.84
CA GLN A 472 10.94 -23.89 4.09
C GLN A 472 11.24 -22.97 5.28
N LEU A 473 12.42 -22.33 5.28
CA LEU A 473 12.80 -21.35 6.31
C LEU A 473 11.78 -20.22 6.43
N LEU A 474 11.28 -19.67 5.31
CA LEU A 474 10.23 -18.64 5.32
C LEU A 474 8.86 -19.13 5.82
N SER A 475 8.69 -20.43 6.02
CA SER A 475 7.44 -21.06 6.47
C SER A 475 7.48 -21.68 7.87
N ASP A 476 8.64 -21.77 8.51
CA ASP A 476 8.82 -22.45 9.80
C ASP A 476 7.99 -21.83 10.93
N ASP A 477 7.06 -22.61 11.50
CA ASP A 477 6.19 -22.19 12.62
C ASP A 477 6.95 -21.78 13.90
N MET A 478 8.24 -22.10 13.99
CA MET A 478 9.11 -21.77 15.14
C MET A 478 9.59 -20.31 15.13
N GLN A 479 9.33 -19.55 14.06
CA GLN A 479 9.80 -18.17 13.89
C GLN A 479 8.83 -17.13 14.44
N SER A 480 9.33 -15.93 14.77
CA SER A 480 8.51 -14.83 15.29
C SER A 480 7.52 -14.25 14.26
N VAL A 481 7.77 -14.49 12.97
CA VAL A 481 6.94 -14.09 11.83
C VAL A 481 6.93 -15.24 10.82
N GLN A 482 5.80 -15.89 10.63
CA GLN A 482 5.61 -16.84 9.52
C GLN A 482 5.30 -16.05 8.24
N PHE A 483 6.26 -15.99 7.32
CA PHE A 483 6.14 -15.23 6.07
C PHE A 483 5.34 -15.97 4.99
N LEU A 484 5.41 -17.29 4.98
CA LEU A 484 4.68 -18.17 4.07
C LEU A 484 3.98 -19.29 4.83
N LYS A 485 2.81 -19.72 4.38
CA LYS A 485 2.15 -20.94 4.83
C LYS A 485 2.14 -21.98 3.73
N ARG A 486 2.11 -23.26 4.11
CA ARG A 486 2.10 -24.39 3.17
C ARG A 486 0.71 -25.01 3.09
N THR A 487 0.16 -25.03 1.89
CA THR A 487 -1.14 -25.68 1.60
C THR A 487 -1.04 -27.20 1.72
N ALA A 488 -2.18 -27.88 1.86
CA ALA A 488 -2.26 -29.34 1.78
C ALA A 488 -1.72 -29.93 0.45
N SER A 489 -1.66 -29.13 -0.63
CA SER A 489 -1.05 -29.51 -1.92
C SER A 489 0.48 -29.49 -1.93
N GLY A 490 1.11 -29.04 -0.83
CA GLY A 490 2.56 -28.86 -0.72
C GLY A 490 3.09 -27.53 -1.25
N ARG A 491 2.28 -26.75 -1.99
CA ARG A 491 2.58 -25.39 -2.47
C ARG A 491 2.53 -24.36 -1.34
N TYR A 492 3.28 -23.26 -1.47
CA TYR A 492 3.33 -22.16 -0.51
C TYR A 492 2.40 -21.01 -0.90
N TYR A 493 1.92 -20.24 0.08
CA TYR A 493 1.14 -19.01 -0.11
C TYR A 493 1.48 -17.95 0.96
N PHE A 494 1.12 -16.69 0.70
CA PHE A 494 1.25 -15.59 1.67
C PHE A 494 -0.02 -15.44 2.50
N PRO A 495 0.04 -15.53 3.84
CA PRO A 495 -1.11 -15.20 4.68
C PRO A 495 -1.20 -13.67 4.85
N PHE A 496 -1.85 -12.95 3.92
CA PHE A 496 -1.82 -11.47 3.90
C PHE A 496 -2.66 -10.81 5.00
N THR A 497 -3.87 -11.30 5.28
CA THR A 497 -4.74 -10.79 6.37
C THR A 497 -3.98 -10.77 7.70
N GLU A 498 -3.21 -11.84 7.88
CA GLU A 498 -2.30 -12.09 8.98
C GLU A 498 -1.05 -11.19 8.96
N LEU A 499 -0.28 -11.18 7.85
CA LEU A 499 0.95 -10.40 7.73
C LEU A 499 0.71 -8.90 7.82
N ASN A 500 -0.40 -8.37 7.30
CA ASN A 500 -0.73 -6.95 7.42
C ASN A 500 -0.78 -6.48 8.88
N SER A 501 -1.30 -7.30 9.80
CA SER A 501 -1.29 -7.00 11.24
C SER A 501 0.13 -7.03 11.84
N ILE A 502 1.00 -7.91 11.35
CA ILE A 502 2.43 -7.92 11.73
C ILE A 502 3.13 -6.66 11.22
N ILE A 503 2.93 -6.26 9.96
CA ILE A 503 3.60 -5.08 9.41
C ILE A 503 3.08 -3.81 10.10
N LYS A 504 1.76 -3.68 10.31
CA LYS A 504 1.18 -2.54 11.06
C LYS A 504 1.73 -2.42 12.46
N GLN A 505 1.76 -3.53 13.23
CA GLN A 505 2.42 -3.46 14.51
C GLN A 505 3.90 -3.15 14.27
N ASN A 506 4.69 -3.95 13.54
CA ASN A 506 6.15 -3.78 13.38
C ASN A 506 6.59 -2.39 12.87
N VAL A 507 5.74 -1.63 12.16
CA VAL A 507 6.02 -0.26 11.68
C VAL A 507 5.47 0.82 12.62
N TYR A 508 4.34 0.63 13.31
CA TYR A 508 3.99 1.50 14.46
C TYR A 508 4.99 1.34 15.59
N ASP A 509 5.26 0.08 15.90
CA ASP A 509 6.36 -0.37 16.70
C ASP A 509 7.66 0.11 16.07
N GLY A 510 7.85 0.15 14.75
CA GLY A 510 8.94 0.82 14.04
C GLY A 510 8.98 2.35 14.20
N LEU A 511 8.14 2.86 15.12
CA LEU A 511 8.17 4.19 15.71
C LEU A 511 8.39 4.16 17.29
N ILE A 512 8.59 3.01 18.00
CA ILE A 512 8.85 2.78 19.48
C ILE A 512 10.13 2.00 20.17
N GLU A 513 11.24 1.39 19.58
CA GLU A 513 12.82 1.51 19.72
C GLU A 513 13.93 2.49 18.96
N SER A 514 14.09 3.37 17.87
CA SER A 514 13.59 4.08 16.54
C SER A 514 12.77 5.51 16.37
N THR A 515 11.49 5.86 16.82
CA THR A 515 10.89 7.25 17.17
C THR A 515 10.48 7.88 18.62
N LEU A 516 10.84 7.51 19.89
CA LEU A 516 10.97 8.32 21.18
C LEU A 516 12.13 7.99 22.23
N GLY A 517 13.05 7.03 21.97
CA GLY A 517 14.18 6.54 22.82
C GLY A 517 14.04 5.15 23.51
N VAL A 518 14.73 4.10 23.00
CA VAL A 518 14.86 2.61 23.33
C VAL A 518 14.26 2.03 24.63
N SER A 519 14.05 2.83 25.67
CA SER A 519 13.39 2.41 26.91
C SER A 519 11.85 2.45 26.83
N SER A 520 11.25 3.34 26.02
CA SER A 520 9.78 3.39 25.87
C SER A 520 9.23 2.16 25.15
N LEU A 521 10.01 1.64 24.20
CA LEU A 521 9.92 0.28 23.66
C LEU A 521 9.57 -0.77 24.69
N ARG A 522 10.49 -0.93 25.65
CA ARG A 522 10.57 -2.12 26.50
C ARG A 522 9.36 -2.12 27.41
N LEU A 523 8.96 -0.92 27.81
CA LEU A 523 7.71 -0.60 28.45
C LEU A 523 6.49 -0.95 27.59
N LEU A 524 6.45 -0.52 26.32
CA LEU A 524 5.32 -0.80 25.42
C LEU A 524 5.15 -2.29 25.11
N ARG A 525 6.23 -3.00 24.73
CA ARG A 525 6.24 -4.47 24.56
C ARG A 525 5.77 -5.16 25.84
N CYS A 526 6.23 -4.73 27.02
CA CYS A 526 5.85 -5.30 28.30
C CYS A 526 4.36 -5.08 28.65
N ILE A 527 3.82 -3.88 28.41
CA ILE A 527 2.39 -3.59 28.59
C ILE A 527 1.56 -4.43 27.60
N ARG A 528 1.98 -4.54 26.33
CA ARG A 528 1.26 -5.32 25.31
C ARG A 528 1.20 -6.81 25.66
N ALA A 529 2.33 -7.39 26.09
CA ALA A 529 2.42 -8.80 26.49
C ALA A 529 1.56 -9.13 27.72
N ASN A 530 1.55 -8.27 28.74
CA ASN A 530 0.79 -8.49 29.98
C ASN A 530 -0.67 -7.98 29.92
N ARG A 531 -1.04 -7.24 28.86
CA ARG A 531 -2.34 -6.60 28.56
C ARG A 531 -2.82 -5.52 29.56
N LEU A 532 -2.62 -5.72 30.87
CA LEU A 532 -3.09 -4.81 31.93
C LEU A 532 -2.14 -4.83 33.13
N VAL A 533 -1.44 -3.71 33.40
CA VAL A 533 -0.25 -3.70 34.29
C VAL A 533 -0.26 -2.54 35.29
N THR A 534 0.15 -2.77 36.55
CA THR A 534 0.41 -1.67 37.52
C THR A 534 1.80 -1.05 37.31
N GLU A 535 2.01 0.20 37.72
CA GLU A 535 3.34 0.84 37.69
C GLU A 535 4.40 -0.01 38.42
N LYS A 536 4.08 -0.50 39.62
CA LYS A 536 5.00 -1.31 40.44
C LYS A 536 5.44 -2.60 39.74
N THR A 537 4.50 -3.34 39.16
CA THR A 537 4.80 -4.58 38.41
C THR A 537 5.61 -4.28 37.14
N LEU A 538 5.34 -3.14 36.50
CA LEU A 538 6.02 -2.73 35.28
C LEU A 538 7.49 -2.34 35.54
N CYS A 539 7.79 -1.65 36.66
CA CYS A 539 9.17 -1.39 37.10
C CYS A 539 9.97 -2.70 37.27
N SER A 540 9.40 -3.70 37.97
CA SER A 540 10.05 -5.00 38.20
C SER A 540 10.26 -5.82 36.93
N LEU A 541 9.40 -5.69 35.91
CA LEU A 541 9.49 -6.44 34.66
C LEU A 541 10.47 -5.81 33.65
N VAL A 542 10.62 -4.47 33.67
CA VAL A 542 11.39 -3.73 32.66
C VAL A 542 12.80 -3.36 33.14
N LEU A 543 13.08 -3.59 34.44
CA LEU A 543 14.36 -3.36 35.12
C LEU A 543 14.82 -1.89 35.02
N LEU A 544 13.87 -0.97 35.17
CA LEU A 544 14.08 0.48 35.18
C LEU A 544 13.59 1.07 36.52
N LYS A 545 14.17 2.21 36.91
CA LYS A 545 13.81 2.92 38.14
C LYS A 545 12.42 3.57 37.99
N ASP A 546 11.64 3.58 39.07
CA ASP A 546 10.27 4.14 39.13
C ASP A 546 10.14 5.54 38.51
N LYS A 547 11.11 6.42 38.77
CA LYS A 547 11.16 7.77 38.21
C LYS A 547 11.19 7.77 36.67
N ASP A 548 12.03 6.90 36.12
CA ASP A 548 12.32 6.85 34.69
C ASP A 548 11.16 6.14 33.97
N VAL A 549 10.64 5.06 34.55
CA VAL A 549 9.38 4.41 34.14
C VAL A 549 8.24 5.42 34.08
N ARG A 550 7.97 6.16 35.17
CA ARG A 550 6.87 7.14 35.22
C ARG A 550 7.04 8.27 34.21
N HIS A 551 8.27 8.73 33.97
CA HIS A 551 8.58 9.71 32.93
C HIS A 551 8.26 9.19 31.52
N ILE A 552 8.64 7.95 31.23
CA ILE A 552 8.42 7.29 29.94
C ILE A 552 6.92 6.99 29.72
N ILE A 553 6.20 6.46 30.73
CA ILE A 553 4.73 6.31 30.70
C ILE A 553 4.07 7.65 30.37
N THR A 554 4.53 8.74 30.99
CA THR A 554 4.01 10.09 30.73
C THR A 554 4.28 10.59 29.31
N LYS A 555 5.32 10.09 28.61
CA LYS A 555 5.50 10.32 27.16
C LYS A 555 4.50 9.50 26.35
N LEU A 556 4.39 8.19 26.63
CA LEU A 556 3.54 7.26 25.87
C LEU A 556 2.05 7.64 25.94
N ILE A 557 1.55 8.05 27.11
CA ILE A 557 0.17 8.54 27.27
C ILE A 557 -0.10 9.78 26.41
N LYS A 558 0.87 10.70 26.28
CA LYS A 558 0.72 11.93 25.48
C LYS A 558 0.62 11.70 23.97
N ILE A 559 0.97 10.50 23.49
CA ILE A 559 0.83 10.10 22.08
C ILE A 559 -0.20 8.97 21.92
N ASN A 560 -1.10 8.79 22.89
CA ASN A 560 -2.10 7.71 22.94
C ASN A 560 -1.49 6.30 22.76
N ALA A 561 -0.20 6.11 23.06
CA ALA A 561 0.46 4.81 22.98
C ALA A 561 0.13 3.90 24.18
N VAL A 562 -0.29 4.48 25.31
CA VAL A 562 -0.73 3.75 26.50
C VAL A 562 -1.96 4.45 27.06
N GLU A 563 -2.99 3.69 27.39
CA GLU A 563 -4.19 4.20 28.06
C GLU A 563 -4.15 3.92 29.56
N ILE A 564 -4.75 4.81 30.35
CA ILE A 564 -4.95 4.62 31.79
C ILE A 564 -6.32 3.98 32.02
N GLN A 565 -6.33 2.79 32.62
CA GLN A 565 -7.52 2.15 33.17
C GLN A 565 -7.58 2.40 34.68
N GLU A 566 -8.62 3.11 35.11
CA GLU A 566 -8.89 3.33 36.54
C GLU A 566 -9.55 2.10 37.17
N LEU A 567 -9.11 1.73 38.38
CA LEU A 567 -9.75 0.78 39.27
C LEU A 567 -10.04 1.46 40.63
N PRO A 568 -11.21 2.10 40.80
CA PRO A 568 -11.54 2.86 41.99
C PRO A 568 -11.93 1.94 43.16
N LYS A 569 -11.31 2.12 44.34
CA LYS A 569 -11.66 1.36 45.57
C LYS A 569 -12.88 1.92 46.31
N ALA A 570 -13.40 3.07 45.88
CA ALA A 570 -14.52 3.77 46.49
C ALA A 570 -15.43 4.37 45.40
N SER A 571 -16.71 4.54 45.71
CA SER A 571 -17.73 5.01 44.76
C SER A 571 -17.48 6.41 44.19
N ASP A 572 -16.75 7.27 44.92
CA ASP A 572 -16.40 8.62 44.52
C ASP A 572 -15.27 8.71 43.48
N ARG A 573 -14.67 7.57 43.10
CA ARG A 573 -13.55 7.46 42.14
C ARG A 573 -12.36 8.39 42.44
N SER A 574 -12.17 8.79 43.70
CA SER A 574 -11.07 9.68 44.08
C SER A 574 -9.72 9.07 43.69
N ALA A 575 -8.88 9.84 42.99
CA ALA A 575 -7.56 9.39 42.52
C ALA A 575 -6.68 8.84 43.67
N ALA A 576 -6.79 9.43 44.88
CA ALA A 576 -6.07 8.98 46.07
C ALA A 576 -6.50 7.58 46.58
N ARG A 577 -7.66 7.07 46.14
CA ARG A 577 -8.18 5.72 46.45
C ARG A 577 -8.40 4.88 45.19
N THR A 578 -7.76 5.24 44.08
CA THR A 578 -7.85 4.53 42.79
C THR A 578 -6.52 3.88 42.46
N VAL A 579 -6.56 2.64 41.96
CA VAL A 579 -5.37 2.01 41.37
C VAL A 579 -5.39 2.30 39.87
N PHE A 580 -4.29 2.83 39.36
CA PHE A 580 -4.12 3.05 37.93
C PHE A 580 -3.43 1.84 37.31
N LEU A 581 -4.02 1.35 36.22
CA LEU A 581 -3.52 0.24 35.42
C LEU A 581 -3.25 0.76 34.01
N TYR A 582 -2.23 0.22 33.35
CA TYR A 582 -1.87 0.59 31.98
C TYR A 582 -2.32 -0.50 31.02
N ARG A 583 -3.01 -0.10 29.95
CA ARG A 583 -3.48 -0.97 28.87
C ARG A 583 -3.08 -0.39 27.51
N ILE A 584 -3.21 -1.20 26.47
CA ILE A 584 -2.99 -0.81 25.07
C ILE A 584 -4.27 -1.11 24.28
N ASP A 585 -4.74 -0.12 23.52
CA ASP A 585 -5.71 -0.30 22.44
C ASP A 585 -4.99 -0.03 21.11
N GLU A 586 -4.73 -1.10 20.35
CA GLU A 586 -4.03 -1.02 19.08
C GLU A 586 -4.79 -0.20 18.03
N ALA A 587 -6.12 -0.17 18.06
CA ALA A 587 -6.91 0.64 17.11
C ALA A 587 -6.70 2.14 17.38
N HIS A 588 -6.69 2.56 18.65
CA HIS A 588 -6.38 3.94 19.02
C HIS A 588 -4.92 4.31 18.76
N GLN A 589 -3.96 3.40 19.03
CA GLN A 589 -2.55 3.58 18.69
C GLN A 589 -2.36 3.85 17.19
N TYR A 590 -2.86 2.95 16.35
CA TYR A 590 -2.68 3.00 14.91
C TYR A 590 -3.44 4.17 14.28
N GLN A 591 -4.66 4.48 14.74
CA GLN A 591 -5.40 5.65 14.24
C GLN A 591 -4.71 6.97 14.61
N TYR A 592 -4.21 7.12 15.84
CA TYR A 592 -3.49 8.33 16.24
C TYR A 592 -2.20 8.50 15.42
N MET A 593 -1.46 7.42 15.16
CA MET A 593 -0.28 7.47 14.31
C MET A 593 -0.64 7.76 12.84
N GLU A 594 -1.70 7.16 12.31
CA GLU A 594 -2.20 7.41 10.95
C GLU A 594 -2.54 8.89 10.74
N ASP A 595 -3.32 9.49 11.66
CA ASP A 595 -3.68 10.92 11.62
C ASP A 595 -2.45 11.83 11.84
N ASN A 596 -1.49 11.46 12.69
CA ASN A 596 -0.23 12.20 12.88
C ASN A 596 0.63 12.18 11.61
N LEU A 597 0.86 11.02 11.00
CA LEU A 597 1.61 10.89 9.74
C LEU A 597 0.90 11.66 8.62
N CYS A 598 -0.43 11.53 8.52
CA CYS A 598 -1.26 12.29 7.56
C CYS A 598 -1.09 13.81 7.70
N TRP A 599 -1.07 14.35 8.93
CA TRP A 599 -0.84 15.78 9.17
C TRP A 599 0.56 16.22 8.73
N ASN A 600 1.59 15.41 8.97
CA ASN A 600 2.96 15.73 8.58
C ASN A 600 3.16 15.68 7.05
N ILE A 601 2.53 14.74 6.34
CA ILE A 601 2.47 14.73 4.86
C ILE A 601 1.85 16.04 4.36
N ALA A 602 0.68 16.42 4.90
CA ALA A 602 -0.03 17.61 4.50
C ALA A 602 0.76 18.90 4.79
N ASN A 603 1.43 18.99 5.95
CA ASN A 603 2.27 20.13 6.31
C ASN A 603 3.51 20.23 5.40
N LEU A 604 4.11 19.09 5.02
CA LEU A 604 5.24 19.07 4.10
C LEU A 604 4.85 19.56 2.70
N ILE A 605 3.70 19.11 2.17
CA ILE A 605 3.13 19.62 0.91
C ILE A 605 2.87 21.13 1.01
N ASN A 606 2.23 21.58 2.10
CA ASN A 606 1.92 23.00 2.33
C ASN A 606 3.20 23.86 2.43
N LYS A 607 4.29 23.34 3.02
CA LYS A 607 5.58 24.03 3.11
C LYS A 607 6.28 24.13 1.74
N VAL A 608 6.14 23.14 0.86
CA VAL A 608 6.63 23.24 -0.53
C VAL A 608 5.83 24.28 -1.30
N GLU A 609 4.50 24.27 -1.20
CA GLU A 609 3.63 25.22 -1.89
C GLU A 609 3.90 26.67 -1.45
N LEU A 610 3.98 26.92 -0.14
CA LEU A 610 4.33 28.21 0.45
C LEU A 610 5.77 28.65 0.10
N LEU A 611 6.69 27.71 -0.12
CA LEU A 611 8.04 28.02 -0.61
C LEU A 611 8.00 28.47 -2.08
N LYS A 612 7.22 27.81 -2.95
CA LYS A 612 7.00 28.28 -4.33
C LYS A 612 6.31 29.64 -4.36
N GLU A 613 5.25 29.83 -3.57
CA GLU A 613 4.49 31.08 -3.49
C GLU A 613 5.37 32.26 -3.06
N LYS A 614 6.18 32.10 -1.99
CA LYS A 614 7.13 33.13 -1.53
C LYS A 614 8.25 33.44 -2.55
N ASN A 615 8.48 32.58 -3.56
CA ASN A 615 9.50 32.77 -4.60
C ASN A 615 8.93 32.88 -6.03
N LYS A 616 7.62 33.07 -6.18
CA LYS A 616 6.88 32.99 -7.46
C LYS A 616 7.43 33.91 -8.57
N VAL A 617 7.96 35.08 -8.20
CA VAL A 617 8.54 36.04 -9.16
C VAL A 617 9.86 35.53 -9.76
N LEU A 618 10.69 34.83 -8.97
CA LEU A 618 11.94 34.22 -9.43
C LEU A 618 11.66 32.98 -10.29
N LEU A 619 10.69 32.15 -9.87
CA LEU A 619 10.26 31.00 -10.67
C LEU A 619 9.71 31.45 -12.04
N ALA A 620 8.82 32.43 -12.09
CA ALA A 620 8.29 33.02 -13.34
C ALA A 620 9.32 33.88 -14.12
N LYS A 621 10.57 33.98 -13.65
CA LYS A 621 11.72 34.49 -14.41
C LYS A 621 12.53 33.35 -15.02
N ALA A 622 12.74 32.26 -14.28
CA ALA A 622 13.44 31.06 -14.74
C ALA A 622 12.62 30.23 -15.74
N GLU A 623 11.30 30.11 -15.55
CA GLU A 623 10.36 29.34 -16.39
C GLU A 623 10.12 29.94 -17.80
N ARG A 624 10.87 30.96 -18.22
CA ARG A 624 10.69 31.62 -19.52
C ARG A 624 11.55 30.97 -20.59
N GLU A 625 11.01 30.81 -21.79
CA GLU A 625 11.69 30.16 -22.93
C GLU A 625 13.02 30.81 -23.33
N ASP A 626 13.22 32.11 -23.05
CA ASP A 626 14.48 32.83 -23.27
C ASP A 626 15.53 32.63 -22.15
N VAL A 627 15.12 32.14 -20.98
CA VAL A 627 15.96 31.94 -19.78
C VAL A 627 16.24 30.45 -19.51
N VAL A 628 15.31 29.55 -19.83
CA VAL A 628 15.47 28.09 -19.67
C VAL A 628 16.71 27.61 -20.43
N GLY A 629 17.61 26.92 -19.71
CA GLY A 629 18.89 26.45 -20.27
C GLY A 629 19.99 27.52 -20.39
N LYS A 630 19.69 28.79 -20.07
CA LYS A 630 20.63 29.92 -20.01
C LYS A 630 20.64 30.61 -18.64
N GLU A 631 20.18 29.91 -17.61
CA GLU A 631 20.04 30.42 -16.24
C GLU A 631 21.33 31.06 -15.69
N GLU A 632 22.50 30.49 -16.00
CA GLU A 632 23.79 31.00 -15.52
C GLU A 632 24.32 32.23 -16.30
N GLU A 633 23.75 32.53 -17.47
CA GLU A 633 24.04 33.74 -18.26
C GLU A 633 23.08 34.91 -17.95
N LEU A 634 21.81 34.61 -17.61
CA LEU A 634 20.70 35.56 -17.60
C LEU A 634 20.10 35.87 -16.21
N LEU A 635 20.42 35.08 -15.19
CA LEU A 635 20.08 35.38 -13.79
C LEU A 635 21.28 36.01 -13.07
N LEU A 636 21.01 36.86 -12.08
CA LEU A 636 22.05 37.34 -11.18
C LEU A 636 22.58 36.17 -10.32
N THR A 637 23.85 36.22 -9.91
CA THR A 637 24.46 35.17 -9.09
C THR A 637 23.72 34.92 -7.77
N SER A 638 23.08 35.96 -7.20
CA SER A 638 22.18 35.86 -6.05
C SER A 638 20.86 35.12 -6.37
N GLU A 639 20.23 35.44 -7.50
CA GLU A 639 19.02 34.76 -8.00
C GLU A 639 19.31 33.28 -8.31
N LEU A 640 20.45 32.99 -8.95
CA LEU A 640 20.90 31.63 -9.26
C LEU A 640 21.18 30.81 -7.99
N SER A 641 21.82 31.41 -6.97
CA SER A 641 22.02 30.78 -5.67
C SER A 641 20.70 30.49 -4.96
N GLN A 642 19.76 31.44 -4.99
CA GLN A 642 18.41 31.28 -4.44
C GLN A 642 17.61 30.20 -5.18
N LEU A 643 17.70 30.13 -6.51
CA LEU A 643 17.05 29.11 -7.34
C LEU A 643 17.60 27.70 -7.06
N LYS A 644 18.93 27.54 -6.95
CA LYS A 644 19.56 26.28 -6.57
C LYS A 644 19.13 25.82 -5.17
N MET A 645 19.07 26.73 -4.19
CA MET A 645 18.54 26.45 -2.84
C MET A 645 17.04 26.08 -2.85
N ILE A 646 16.22 26.71 -3.70
CA ILE A 646 14.79 26.39 -3.86
C ILE A 646 14.62 24.96 -4.38
N ASN A 647 15.34 24.62 -5.45
CA ASN A 647 15.27 23.30 -6.09
C ASN A 647 15.74 22.19 -5.14
N GLU A 648 16.89 22.39 -4.48
CA GLU A 648 17.39 21.45 -3.46
C GLU A 648 16.35 21.21 -2.34
N ARG A 649 15.71 22.28 -1.83
CA ARG A 649 14.68 22.19 -0.79
C ARG A 649 13.39 21.51 -1.26
N GLU A 650 13.00 21.69 -2.52
CA GLU A 650 11.87 21.00 -3.12
C GLU A 650 12.17 19.49 -3.29
N ILE A 651 13.29 19.12 -3.92
CA ILE A 651 13.71 17.72 -4.08
C ILE A 651 13.85 17.04 -2.71
N SER A 652 14.53 17.69 -1.76
CA SER A 652 14.69 17.22 -0.38
C SER A 652 13.34 17.05 0.33
N SER A 653 12.33 17.84 -0.03
CA SER A 653 10.97 17.70 0.50
C SER A 653 10.20 16.55 -0.14
N TYR A 654 10.32 16.29 -1.44
CA TYR A 654 9.74 15.09 -2.06
C TYR A 654 10.39 13.79 -1.56
N VAL A 655 11.70 13.76 -1.35
CA VAL A 655 12.38 12.60 -0.74
C VAL A 655 11.86 12.34 0.68
N ARG A 656 11.58 13.38 1.48
CA ARG A 656 10.90 13.23 2.78
C ARG A 656 9.45 12.78 2.62
N LEU A 657 8.73 13.30 1.62
CA LEU A 657 7.32 12.97 1.35
C LEU A 657 7.15 11.48 1.07
N ASN A 658 7.91 10.92 0.12
CA ASN A 658 7.77 9.51 -0.26
C ASN A 658 8.20 8.57 0.88
N ARG A 659 9.23 8.93 1.67
CA ARG A 659 9.61 8.19 2.89
C ARG A 659 8.47 8.16 3.92
N LEU A 660 7.81 9.29 4.16
CA LEU A 660 6.68 9.38 5.09
C LEU A 660 5.44 8.66 4.54
N LEU A 661 5.21 8.75 3.24
CA LEU A 661 4.13 8.06 2.53
C LEU A 661 4.26 6.53 2.62
N CYS A 662 5.49 6.00 2.59
CA CYS A 662 5.78 4.58 2.84
C CYS A 662 5.50 4.14 4.28
N LEU A 663 5.51 5.04 5.26
CA LEU A 663 5.09 4.74 6.65
C LEU A 663 3.58 4.83 6.80
N TRP A 664 2.95 5.82 6.18
CA TRP A 664 1.49 6.04 6.23
C TRP A 664 0.69 4.95 5.50
N GLU A 665 1.21 4.43 4.37
CA GLU A 665 0.51 3.41 3.57
C GLU A 665 0.29 2.12 4.35
N VAL A 666 1.24 1.72 5.20
CA VAL A 666 1.14 0.53 6.06
C VAL A 666 -0.10 0.57 6.94
N PHE A 667 -0.48 1.74 7.47
CA PHE A 667 -1.68 1.88 8.30
C PHE A 667 -3.00 1.71 7.53
N GLN A 668 -2.99 1.86 6.19
CA GLN A 668 -4.16 1.67 5.32
C GLN A 668 -4.46 0.19 4.97
N PHE A 669 -3.53 -0.73 5.28
CA PHE A 669 -3.56 -2.14 4.84
C PHE A 669 -4.63 -3.03 5.52
#